data_AF-A0A847HX78-F1
#
_entry.id   AF-A0A847HX78-F1
#
_cell.length_a   1.000
_cell.length_b   1.000
_cell.length_c   1.000
_cell.angle_alpha   90.00
_cell.angle_beta   90.00
_cell.angle_gamma   90.00
#
_symmetry.space_group_name_H-M   'P 1'
#
loop_
_entity.id
_entity.type
_entity.pdbx_description
1 polymer ?
#
loop_
_entity_poly.entity_id
_entity_poly.type
_entity_poly.pdbx_seq_one_letter_code
_entity_poly.pdbx_strand_id
1 'polypeptide(L)'
;MIGALVVAVAAYFVAVGPLRRRLAPGAPFPRRRTAWFMGGIAALYLLDGSPLHALAHLDSPNLHAMQHMLLSYVIAPVLLLGLPRWAAQPAVAAPSVPSVAHGLRHPGTTVGLAVAVLAFVHLVPTYDVALASVLGHHGQHLVFVALSLLLWRSLVTPTEPADGGFAAVVTGFTPAAGSHPQPPETRGAPFPVGRLARDAPAPYDAPGAKRRVLLVSDNRDNPNWGSRATTMALLELLDLAGFAPAERVMDAEVRTRVAVAEVPAVEGLLRRPALARLASAALARGGRTRSTLERLGVLDTASDDPEETVRRWRRAHLEPLDAWIARVEHADAVVINGEGSMIFTSPSRLEQRVHLAVMQLAADAGVPFAYVNALVSDPAHGPRNTATLEATRRLLPRAHLVTTRDPWSHAFLQELAPGTHPVYVPDALFAWYGRVGAAGELLARPDHLVPFHPRPERLGAWGFQRPYVCVGGSSEAAKDPERALTSYRRLLAALTALGYPLVVTISSTGDAFLEELAHELGLPMVPATTNALVAAEILAHAELVVTGRYHPAIMAGLGGVPCVLLGADSHKTASVQWMLRYPAVHVFPEQPTDTDVDAILRWARSVLADRERWRAAIAAAAAERADEARSLAARLAAIAEPLRA
;
A
#
# COMPACT_ATOMS: atom_id res chain seq x y z
N MET A 1 -17.33 -18.88 22.44
CA MET A 1 -17.07 -17.46 22.77
C MET A 1 -18.35 -16.65 23.05
N ILE A 2 -19.31 -16.51 22.14
CA ILE A 2 -20.57 -15.73 22.41
C ILE A 2 -21.26 -16.22 23.68
N GLY A 3 -21.35 -17.55 23.89
CA GLY A 3 -21.85 -18.12 25.14
C GLY A 3 -21.10 -17.66 26.40
N ALA A 4 -19.77 -17.51 26.34
CA ALA A 4 -18.97 -17.03 27.47
C ALA A 4 -19.23 -15.53 27.77
N LEU A 5 -19.44 -14.71 26.74
CA LEU A 5 -19.83 -13.30 26.90
C LEU A 5 -21.21 -13.17 27.55
N VAL A 6 -22.18 -13.98 27.10
CA VAL A 6 -23.53 -14.01 27.67
C VAL A 6 -23.47 -14.42 29.15
N VAL A 7 -22.68 -15.44 29.49
CA VAL A 7 -22.47 -15.86 30.87
C VAL A 7 -21.80 -14.76 31.70
N ALA A 8 -20.78 -14.08 31.17
CA ALA A 8 -20.10 -12.99 31.87
C ALA A 8 -21.03 -11.79 32.15
N VAL A 9 -21.87 -11.41 31.17
CA VAL A 9 -22.88 -10.37 31.31
C VAL A 9 -23.95 -10.77 32.34
N ALA A 10 -24.48 -11.99 32.25
CA ALA A 10 -25.46 -12.49 33.19
C ALA A 10 -24.91 -12.52 34.63
N ALA A 11 -23.70 -13.04 34.81
CA ALA A 11 -23.02 -13.07 36.11
C ALA A 11 -22.81 -11.65 36.68
N TYR A 12 -22.38 -10.70 35.83
CA TYR A 12 -22.21 -9.31 36.24
C TYR A 12 -23.53 -8.68 36.69
N PHE A 13 -24.61 -8.82 35.92
CA PHE A 13 -25.91 -8.26 36.29
C PHE A 13 -26.54 -8.94 37.51
N VAL A 14 -26.30 -10.23 37.72
CA VAL A 14 -26.67 -10.92 38.96
C VAL A 14 -25.91 -10.33 40.15
N ALA A 15 -24.60 -10.09 40.01
CA ALA A 15 -23.77 -9.50 41.06
C ALA A 15 -24.18 -8.07 41.41
N VAL A 16 -24.45 -7.21 40.43
CA VAL A 16 -24.84 -5.79 40.66
C VAL A 16 -26.33 -5.55 40.87
N GLY A 17 -27.16 -6.56 40.63
CA GLY A 17 -28.61 -6.55 40.81
C GLY A 17 -29.05 -7.33 42.05
N PRO A 18 -29.60 -8.56 41.90
CA PRO A 18 -30.19 -9.32 43.00
C PRO A 18 -29.19 -9.69 44.10
N LEU A 19 -27.95 -10.05 43.74
CA LEU A 19 -26.92 -10.47 44.70
C LEU A 19 -26.25 -9.28 45.40
N ARG A 20 -26.45 -8.05 44.89
CA ARG A 20 -25.92 -6.81 45.50
C ARG A 20 -26.37 -6.65 46.94
N ARG A 21 -27.61 -7.02 47.26
CA ARG A 21 -28.16 -6.94 48.63
C ARG A 21 -27.35 -7.76 49.64
N ARG A 22 -26.66 -8.81 49.19
CA ARG A 22 -25.79 -9.65 50.01
C ARG A 22 -24.33 -9.21 49.96
N LEU A 23 -23.83 -8.82 48.79
CA LEU A 23 -22.41 -8.48 48.58
C LEU A 23 -22.04 -7.06 49.04
N ALA A 24 -22.97 -6.12 48.94
CA ALA A 24 -22.78 -4.73 49.35
C ALA A 24 -24.12 -4.10 49.79
N PRO A 25 -24.60 -4.43 51.01
CA PRO A 25 -25.82 -3.84 51.57
C PRO A 25 -25.76 -2.31 51.54
N GLY A 26 -26.84 -1.66 51.07
CA GLY A 26 -26.93 -0.20 51.00
C GLY A 26 -26.21 0.48 49.83
N ALA A 27 -25.39 -0.23 49.05
CA ALA A 27 -24.72 0.36 47.90
C ALA A 27 -25.70 0.64 46.72
N PRO A 28 -25.63 1.83 46.08
CA PRO A 28 -26.41 2.11 44.88
C PRO A 28 -25.89 1.30 43.69
N PHE A 29 -26.73 1.18 42.65
CA PHE A 29 -26.33 0.51 41.40
C PHE A 29 -25.14 1.26 40.74
N PRO A 30 -24.03 0.57 40.43
CA PRO A 30 -22.80 1.23 39.99
C PRO A 30 -22.82 1.59 38.50
N ARG A 31 -23.66 2.56 38.09
CA ARG A 31 -23.92 2.94 36.69
C ARG A 31 -22.65 3.11 35.84
N ARG A 32 -21.67 3.88 36.36
CA ARG A 32 -20.41 4.15 35.64
C ARG A 32 -19.55 2.89 35.45
N ARG A 33 -19.51 2.00 36.44
CA ARG A 33 -18.76 0.75 36.35
C ARG A 33 -19.45 -0.23 35.40
N THR A 34 -20.78 -0.30 35.43
CA THR A 34 -21.55 -1.06 34.44
C THR A 34 -21.30 -0.57 33.02
N ALA A 35 -21.19 0.74 32.78
CA ALA A 35 -20.85 1.27 31.46
C ALA A 35 -19.45 0.81 30.99
N TRP A 36 -18.44 0.84 31.87
CA TRP A 36 -17.10 0.33 31.57
C TRP A 36 -17.08 -1.18 31.31
N PHE A 37 -17.79 -1.96 32.13
CA PHE A 37 -17.89 -3.41 31.95
C PHE A 37 -18.55 -3.77 30.61
N MET A 38 -19.69 -3.15 30.30
CA MET A 38 -20.39 -3.38 29.04
C MET A 38 -19.59 -2.87 27.84
N GLY A 39 -18.83 -1.78 27.99
CA GLY A 39 -17.88 -1.31 26.97
C GLY A 39 -16.77 -2.32 26.70
N GLY A 40 -16.23 -2.94 27.75
CA GLY A 40 -15.24 -4.03 27.62
C GLY A 40 -15.82 -5.27 26.94
N ILE A 41 -17.05 -5.68 27.29
CA ILE A 41 -17.75 -6.80 26.64
C ILE A 41 -18.04 -6.50 25.17
N ALA A 42 -18.47 -5.28 24.84
CA ALA A 42 -18.71 -4.86 23.46
C ALA A 42 -17.41 -4.86 22.65
N ALA A 43 -16.31 -4.35 23.22
CA ALA A 43 -15.00 -4.39 22.58
C ALA A 43 -14.50 -5.83 22.36
N LEU A 44 -14.68 -6.72 23.34
CA LEU A 44 -14.35 -8.14 23.23
C LEU A 44 -15.19 -8.85 22.16
N TYR A 45 -16.49 -8.54 22.08
CA TYR A 45 -17.36 -9.05 21.02
C TYR A 45 -16.95 -8.52 19.64
N LEU A 46 -16.59 -7.24 19.51
CA LEU A 46 -16.14 -6.71 18.23
C LEU A 46 -14.83 -7.34 17.78
N LEU A 47 -13.88 -7.48 18.71
CA LEU A 47 -12.54 -7.93 18.39
C LEU A 47 -12.44 -9.44 18.14
N ASP A 48 -13.09 -10.24 18.99
CA ASP A 48 -13.01 -11.70 18.91
C ASP A 48 -14.35 -12.31 18.47
N GLY A 49 -15.48 -11.74 18.93
CA GLY A 49 -16.85 -12.25 18.72
C GLY A 49 -17.50 -12.03 17.36
N SER A 50 -16.95 -11.14 16.54
CA SER A 50 -17.58 -10.63 15.32
C SER A 50 -16.89 -11.20 14.06
N PRO A 51 -17.46 -11.00 12.86
CA PRO A 51 -16.80 -11.36 11.60
C PRO A 51 -15.41 -10.71 11.41
N LEU A 52 -15.05 -9.70 12.21
CA LEU A 52 -13.69 -9.15 12.26
C LEU A 52 -12.64 -10.19 12.69
N HIS A 53 -13.01 -11.19 13.49
CA HIS A 53 -12.14 -12.29 13.87
C HIS A 53 -11.75 -13.16 12.68
N ALA A 54 -12.67 -13.40 11.73
CA ALA A 54 -12.36 -14.10 10.49
C ALA A 54 -11.43 -13.28 9.57
N LEU A 55 -11.53 -11.95 9.57
CA LEU A 55 -10.67 -11.05 8.80
C LEU A 55 -9.25 -10.93 9.38
N ALA A 56 -9.10 -10.97 10.71
CA ALA A 56 -7.79 -11.00 11.36
C ALA A 56 -7.04 -12.32 11.11
N HIS A 57 -7.78 -13.40 10.83
CA HIS A 57 -7.24 -14.72 10.57
C HIS A 57 -6.81 -14.98 9.14
N LEU A 58 -7.46 -14.37 8.15
CA LEU A 58 -7.27 -14.73 6.75
C LEU A 58 -6.15 -13.93 6.05
N ASP A 59 -5.82 -12.70 6.49
CA ASP A 59 -5.06 -11.79 5.63
C ASP A 59 -3.86 -11.03 6.25
N SER A 60 -3.52 -11.18 7.54
CA SER A 60 -2.33 -10.48 8.09
C SER A 60 -1.82 -10.97 9.45
N PRO A 61 -0.56 -11.44 9.55
CA PRO A 61 0.10 -11.72 10.84
C PRO A 61 0.12 -10.52 11.79
N ASN A 62 0.18 -9.30 11.24
CA ASN A 62 0.20 -8.05 12.02
C ASN A 62 -1.16 -7.75 12.66
N LEU A 63 -2.26 -8.06 11.96
CA LEU A 63 -3.61 -7.85 12.49
C LEU A 63 -3.92 -8.86 13.60
N HIS A 64 -3.45 -10.10 13.46
CA HIS A 64 -3.50 -11.13 14.49
C HIS A 64 -2.69 -10.73 15.75
N ALA A 65 -1.47 -10.22 15.59
CA ALA A 65 -0.68 -9.70 16.71
C ALA A 65 -1.35 -8.50 17.40
N MET A 66 -1.95 -7.60 16.62
CA MET A 66 -2.69 -6.46 17.15
C MET A 66 -3.94 -6.89 17.93
N GLN A 67 -4.61 -7.97 17.53
CA GLN A 67 -5.73 -8.56 18.27
C GLN A 67 -5.29 -8.99 19.68
N HIS A 68 -4.15 -9.68 19.79
CA HIS A 68 -3.58 -10.08 21.09
C HIS A 68 -3.24 -8.86 21.95
N MET A 69 -2.64 -7.81 21.38
CA MET A 69 -2.34 -6.58 22.12
C MET A 69 -3.60 -5.87 22.63
N LEU A 70 -4.66 -5.78 21.82
CA LEU A 70 -5.91 -5.14 22.22
C LEU A 70 -6.64 -5.94 23.31
N LEU A 71 -6.64 -7.27 23.23
CA LEU A 71 -7.17 -8.14 24.28
C LEU A 71 -6.43 -7.94 25.60
N SER A 72 -5.09 -7.92 25.53
CA SER A 72 -4.24 -7.86 26.72
C SER A 72 -4.14 -6.48 27.36
N TYR A 73 -3.97 -5.42 26.58
CA TYR A 73 -3.64 -4.09 27.10
C TYR A 73 -4.82 -3.11 27.13
N VAL A 74 -5.93 -3.42 26.47
CA VAL A 74 -7.10 -2.52 26.42
C VAL A 74 -8.33 -3.17 27.03
N ILE A 75 -8.72 -4.36 26.56
CA ILE A 75 -9.98 -5.00 26.99
C ILE A 75 -9.89 -5.46 28.46
N ALA A 76 -8.81 -6.13 28.85
CA ALA A 76 -8.63 -6.58 30.23
C ALA A 76 -8.71 -5.46 31.28
N PRO A 77 -7.97 -4.32 31.16
CA PRO A 77 -8.08 -3.24 32.14
C PRO A 77 -9.45 -2.56 32.12
N VAL A 78 -10.10 -2.42 30.95
CA VAL A 78 -11.46 -1.85 30.85
C VAL A 78 -12.48 -2.72 31.58
N LEU A 79 -12.40 -4.05 31.44
CA LEU A 79 -13.26 -4.99 32.18
C LEU A 79 -13.03 -4.89 33.70
N LEU A 80 -11.78 -4.73 34.15
CA LEU A 80 -11.45 -4.55 35.56
C LEU A 80 -11.96 -3.23 36.13
N LEU A 81 -11.87 -2.12 35.38
CA LEU A 81 -12.46 -0.84 35.75
C LEU A 81 -13.99 -0.92 35.90
N GLY A 82 -14.60 -1.82 35.12
CA GLY A 82 -16.01 -2.13 35.18
C GLY A 82 -16.46 -2.96 36.40
N LEU A 83 -15.54 -3.58 37.14
CA LEU A 83 -15.88 -4.38 38.32
C LEU A 83 -15.96 -3.51 39.58
N PRO A 84 -17.08 -3.50 40.32
CA PRO A 84 -17.15 -2.87 41.64
C PRO A 84 -16.17 -3.52 42.62
N ARG A 85 -15.52 -2.72 43.48
CA ARG A 85 -14.53 -3.24 44.45
C ARG A 85 -15.10 -4.35 45.33
N TRP A 86 -16.32 -4.19 45.82
CA TRP A 86 -17.04 -5.19 46.62
C TRP A 86 -17.45 -6.44 45.82
N ALA A 87 -17.54 -6.35 44.49
CA ALA A 87 -17.80 -7.51 43.62
C ALA A 87 -16.50 -8.27 43.31
N ALA A 88 -15.37 -7.57 43.29
CA ALA A 88 -14.04 -8.14 43.10
C ALA A 88 -13.45 -8.78 44.38
N GLN A 89 -13.89 -8.34 45.57
CA GLN A 89 -13.38 -8.79 46.88
C GLN A 89 -13.75 -10.24 47.29
N PRO A 90 -14.98 -10.76 47.07
CA PRO A 90 -15.35 -12.11 47.52
C PRO A 90 -14.62 -13.24 46.78
N ALA A 91 -14.05 -12.98 45.59
CA ALA A 91 -13.15 -13.92 44.92
C ALA A 91 -11.75 -14.02 45.60
N VAL A 92 -11.44 -13.14 46.56
CA VAL A 92 -10.13 -13.01 47.20
C VAL A 92 -10.14 -13.43 48.68
N ALA A 93 -11.30 -13.39 49.33
CA ALA A 93 -11.43 -13.56 50.79
C ALA A 93 -12.02 -14.92 51.25
N ALA A 94 -12.18 -15.91 50.36
CA ALA A 94 -12.61 -17.24 50.80
C ALA A 94 -11.50 -17.92 51.64
N PRO A 95 -11.78 -18.50 52.82
CA PRO A 95 -10.75 -19.09 53.69
C PRO A 95 -10.12 -20.38 53.16
N SER A 96 -10.65 -20.93 52.06
CA SER A 96 -10.31 -22.25 51.51
C SER A 96 -9.57 -22.20 50.16
N VAL A 97 -8.93 -21.08 49.82
CA VAL A 97 -8.20 -20.98 48.56
C VAL A 97 -6.79 -21.60 48.71
N PRO A 98 -6.43 -22.64 47.93
CA PRO A 98 -5.17 -23.37 48.05
C PRO A 98 -3.94 -22.47 47.80
N SER A 99 -2.78 -22.83 48.38
CA SER A 99 -1.53 -22.06 48.45
C SER A 99 -1.05 -21.45 47.12
N VAL A 100 -1.37 -22.08 45.99
CA VAL A 100 -1.09 -21.59 44.62
C VAL A 100 -1.74 -20.22 44.35
N ALA A 101 -2.93 -19.98 44.90
CA ALA A 101 -3.63 -18.71 44.73
C ALA A 101 -3.14 -17.59 45.64
N HIS A 102 -2.26 -17.89 46.61
CA HIS A 102 -1.54 -16.88 47.38
C HIS A 102 -0.35 -16.36 46.58
N GLY A 103 0.38 -17.26 45.91
CA GLY A 103 1.47 -16.92 44.98
C GLY A 103 1.01 -15.97 43.87
N LEU A 104 -0.12 -16.24 43.22
CA LEU A 104 -0.70 -15.40 42.13
C LEU A 104 -1.22 -14.02 42.58
N ARG A 105 -1.16 -13.69 43.87
CA ARG A 105 -1.50 -12.36 44.39
C ARG A 105 -0.30 -11.41 44.40
N HIS A 106 0.92 -11.92 44.31
CA HIS A 106 2.11 -11.09 44.26
C HIS A 106 2.29 -10.50 42.84
N PRO A 107 2.57 -9.20 42.68
CA PRO A 107 2.76 -8.60 41.36
C PRO A 107 3.89 -9.27 40.56
N GLY A 108 5.00 -9.62 41.22
CA GLY A 108 6.16 -10.23 40.58
C GLY A 108 5.91 -11.64 40.03
N THR A 109 5.14 -12.46 40.74
CA THR A 109 4.78 -13.82 40.28
C THR A 109 3.81 -13.77 39.11
N THR A 110 2.86 -12.83 39.13
CA THR A 110 1.90 -12.63 38.03
C THR A 110 2.56 -12.08 36.79
N VAL A 111 3.48 -11.13 36.93
CA VAL A 111 4.32 -10.64 35.81
C VAL A 111 5.20 -11.77 35.27
N GLY A 112 5.87 -12.51 36.15
CA GLY A 112 6.72 -13.65 35.76
C GLY A 112 5.93 -14.74 35.02
N LEU A 113 4.74 -15.07 35.51
CA LEU A 113 3.84 -16.04 34.86
C LEU A 113 3.33 -15.51 33.50
N ALA A 114 2.97 -14.24 33.41
CA ALA A 114 2.54 -13.63 32.16
C ALA A 114 3.66 -13.66 31.11
N VAL A 115 4.90 -13.34 31.50
CA VAL A 115 6.08 -13.41 30.63
C VAL A 115 6.37 -14.86 30.23
N ALA A 116 6.34 -15.81 31.18
CA ALA A 116 6.62 -17.22 30.90
C ALA A 116 5.59 -17.83 29.95
N VAL A 117 4.30 -17.55 30.16
CA VAL A 117 3.26 -18.02 29.24
C VAL A 117 3.38 -17.31 27.90
N LEU A 118 3.59 -16.00 27.86
CA LEU A 118 3.78 -15.27 26.60
C LEU A 118 4.95 -15.87 25.80
N ALA A 119 6.09 -16.14 26.43
CA ALA A 119 7.22 -16.82 25.78
C ALA A 119 6.84 -18.22 25.28
N PHE A 120 6.08 -18.99 26.06
CA PHE A 120 5.64 -20.33 25.71
C PHE A 120 4.69 -20.36 24.50
N VAL A 121 3.76 -19.40 24.36
CA VAL A 121 2.83 -19.35 23.20
C VAL A 121 3.48 -18.89 21.90
N HIS A 122 4.70 -18.35 21.97
CA HIS A 122 5.50 -17.96 20.80
C HIS A 122 6.55 -19.02 20.43
N LEU A 123 6.61 -20.15 21.13
CA LEU A 123 7.39 -21.30 20.68
C LEU A 123 6.74 -21.87 19.40
N VAL A 124 7.54 -22.16 18.39
CA VAL A 124 7.07 -22.64 17.08
C VAL A 124 6.01 -23.77 17.19
N PRO A 125 6.18 -24.82 18.03
CA PRO A 125 5.21 -25.91 18.10
C PRO A 125 3.85 -25.52 18.69
N THR A 126 3.81 -24.58 19.64
CA THR A 126 2.56 -24.15 20.30
C THR A 126 1.80 -23.15 19.44
N TYR A 127 2.55 -22.30 18.74
CA TYR A 127 2.03 -21.38 17.74
C TYR A 127 1.35 -22.13 16.58
N ASP A 128 2.01 -23.18 16.06
CA ASP A 128 1.48 -23.99 14.96
C ASP A 128 0.21 -24.75 15.36
N VAL A 129 0.15 -25.30 16.57
CA VAL A 129 -1.05 -26.01 17.10
C VAL A 129 -2.23 -25.05 17.30
N ALA A 130 -1.97 -23.81 17.72
CA ALA A 130 -3.00 -22.80 17.89
C ALA A 130 -3.58 -22.33 16.54
N LEU A 131 -2.77 -22.30 15.48
CA LEU A 131 -3.24 -22.02 14.12
C LEU A 131 -3.94 -23.21 13.45
N ALA A 132 -3.58 -24.44 13.82
CA ALA A 132 -4.12 -25.66 13.22
C ALA A 132 -5.55 -26.00 13.67
N SER A 133 -6.11 -25.36 14.70
CA SER A 133 -7.48 -25.65 15.15
C SER A 133 -8.20 -24.43 15.73
N VAL A 134 -9.50 -24.30 15.42
CA VAL A 134 -10.39 -23.26 15.96
C VAL A 134 -10.47 -23.31 17.49
N LEU A 135 -10.40 -24.51 18.07
CA LEU A 135 -10.41 -24.70 19.52
C LEU A 135 -9.08 -24.25 20.17
N GLY A 136 -7.95 -24.57 19.55
CA GLY A 136 -6.62 -24.11 20.00
C GLY A 136 -6.50 -22.60 19.95
N HIS A 137 -6.98 -22.00 18.86
CA HIS A 137 -6.97 -20.56 18.68
C HIS A 137 -7.79 -19.80 19.73
N HIS A 138 -9.06 -20.16 19.93
CA HIS A 138 -9.88 -19.54 20.98
C HIS A 138 -9.38 -19.86 22.40
N GLY A 139 -8.75 -21.02 22.59
CA GLY A 139 -8.07 -21.37 23.84
C GLY A 139 -6.94 -20.40 24.16
N GLN A 140 -6.12 -20.05 23.17
CA GLN A 140 -5.04 -19.08 23.32
C GLN A 140 -5.56 -17.67 23.69
N HIS A 141 -6.61 -17.20 23.03
CA HIS A 141 -7.25 -15.91 23.37
C HIS A 141 -7.77 -15.88 24.81
N LEU A 142 -8.40 -16.97 25.26
CA LEU A 142 -8.89 -17.08 26.63
C LEU A 142 -7.74 -17.04 27.65
N VAL A 143 -6.61 -17.70 27.36
CA VAL A 143 -5.39 -17.66 28.18
C VAL A 143 -4.84 -16.24 28.26
N PHE A 144 -4.77 -15.51 27.14
CA PHE A 144 -4.31 -14.13 27.13
C PHE A 144 -5.22 -13.19 27.92
N VAL A 145 -6.53 -13.28 27.76
CA VAL A 145 -7.47 -12.48 28.54
C VAL A 145 -7.36 -12.82 30.03
N ALA A 146 -7.27 -14.09 30.41
CA ALA A 146 -7.14 -14.51 31.80
C ALA A 146 -5.84 -14.00 32.45
N LEU A 147 -4.69 -14.16 31.78
CA LEU A 147 -3.41 -13.66 32.25
C LEU A 147 -3.36 -12.15 32.34
N SER A 148 -3.97 -11.46 31.37
CA SER A 148 -4.02 -10.00 31.35
C SER A 148 -4.91 -9.45 32.45
N LEU A 149 -6.04 -10.11 32.76
CA LEU A 149 -6.86 -9.76 33.92
C LEU A 149 -6.09 -9.95 35.24
N LEU A 150 -5.26 -10.99 35.35
CA LEU A 150 -4.39 -11.19 36.52
C LEU A 150 -3.31 -10.10 36.62
N LEU A 151 -2.62 -9.81 35.51
CA LEU A 151 -1.57 -8.79 35.42
C LEU A 151 -2.10 -7.40 35.77
N TRP A 152 -3.16 -6.97 35.09
CA TRP A 152 -3.75 -5.66 35.30
C TRP A 152 -4.45 -5.53 36.63
N ARG A 153 -4.93 -6.61 37.23
CA ARG A 153 -5.42 -6.58 38.61
C ARG A 153 -4.32 -6.09 39.56
N SER A 154 -3.11 -6.64 39.49
CA SER A 154 -1.99 -6.23 40.35
C SER A 154 -1.63 -4.74 40.20
N LEU A 155 -1.96 -4.13 39.05
CA LEU A 155 -1.68 -2.73 38.75
C LEU A 155 -2.87 -1.79 39.06
N VAL A 156 -4.11 -2.27 38.92
CA VAL A 156 -5.35 -1.46 38.98
C VAL A 156 -6.07 -1.59 40.33
N THR A 157 -5.84 -2.65 41.11
CA THR A 157 -6.33 -2.74 42.49
C THR A 157 -5.24 -2.33 43.47
N PRO A 158 -5.32 -1.15 44.12
CA PRO A 158 -4.44 -0.82 45.22
C PRO A 158 -4.81 -1.73 46.39
N THR A 159 -3.94 -2.66 46.76
CA THR A 159 -3.96 -3.21 48.12
C THR A 159 -3.41 -2.14 49.06
N GLU A 160 -3.98 -2.05 50.26
CA GLU A 160 -3.50 -1.17 51.34
C GLU A 160 -1.97 -1.21 51.47
N PRO A 161 -1.33 -0.11 51.91
CA PRO A 161 0.13 -0.02 51.99
C PRO A 161 0.63 -0.94 53.10
N ALA A 162 0.98 -2.17 52.74
CA ALA A 162 1.87 -3.00 53.55
C ALA A 162 3.31 -2.57 53.24
N ASP A 163 3.87 -1.81 54.16
CA ASP A 163 5.28 -1.52 54.41
C ASP A 163 6.29 -1.91 53.30
N GLY A 164 6.81 -0.89 52.62
CA GLY A 164 8.23 -0.81 52.27
C GLY A 164 8.74 -1.42 50.96
N GLY A 165 7.94 -2.14 50.16
CA GLY A 165 8.50 -2.89 49.01
C GLY A 165 8.31 -2.29 47.61
N PHE A 166 7.14 -1.72 47.31
CA PHE A 166 6.72 -1.54 45.90
C PHE A 166 6.89 -0.10 45.35
N ALA A 167 7.08 0.90 46.21
CA ALA A 167 7.29 2.28 45.79
C ALA A 167 8.68 2.51 45.16
N ALA A 168 9.64 1.60 45.36
CA ALA A 168 11.01 1.73 44.85
C ALA A 168 11.17 1.39 43.36
N VAL A 169 10.24 0.64 42.75
CA VAL A 169 10.37 0.19 41.35
C VAL A 169 9.79 1.20 40.35
N VAL A 170 8.88 2.08 40.78
CA VAL A 170 8.21 3.06 39.89
C VAL A 170 8.74 4.50 40.08
N THR A 171 9.51 4.77 41.13
CA THR A 171 10.09 6.11 41.38
C THR A 171 11.58 6.25 41.01
N GLY A 172 12.20 5.20 40.47
CA GLY A 172 13.60 5.19 40.02
C GLY A 172 13.91 5.96 38.72
N PHE A 173 12.92 6.63 38.11
CA PHE A 173 13.12 7.54 36.97
C PHE A 173 12.79 8.99 37.38
N THR A 174 13.50 9.48 38.39
CA THR A 174 13.85 10.89 38.45
C THR A 174 15.28 11.01 37.93
N PRO A 175 15.56 11.80 36.87
CA PRO A 175 16.94 11.99 36.45
C PRO A 175 17.64 12.81 37.54
N ALA A 176 18.56 12.16 38.24
CA ALA A 176 19.53 12.83 39.08
C ALA A 176 20.34 13.79 38.21
N ALA A 177 20.29 15.07 38.56
CA ALA A 177 21.25 16.04 38.07
C ALA A 177 22.64 15.66 38.62
N GLY A 178 23.55 15.21 37.75
CA GLY A 178 24.94 14.98 38.16
C GLY A 178 25.72 13.99 37.28
N SER A 179 26.63 14.54 36.48
CA SER A 179 27.83 13.93 35.89
C SER A 179 27.68 12.65 35.05
N HIS A 180 27.56 12.81 33.72
CA HIS A 180 28.04 11.82 32.76
C HIS A 180 29.27 12.34 32.00
N PRO A 181 30.22 11.46 31.63
CA PRO A 181 31.52 11.81 31.06
C PRO A 181 31.39 12.30 29.61
N GLN A 182 32.22 13.27 29.24
CA GLN A 182 32.33 13.84 27.90
C GLN A 182 32.74 12.79 26.85
N PRO A 183 32.07 12.72 25.68
CA PRO A 183 32.58 12.01 24.51
C PRO A 183 33.72 12.81 23.84
N PRO A 184 34.61 12.17 23.06
CA PRO A 184 35.81 12.83 22.54
C PRO A 184 35.47 13.93 21.55
N GLU A 185 36.08 15.10 21.75
CA GLU A 185 36.01 16.25 20.84
C GLU A 185 36.58 15.87 19.46
N THR A 186 35.71 15.80 18.44
CA THR A 186 36.12 15.95 17.05
C THR A 186 35.72 17.35 16.60
N ARG A 187 36.73 18.21 16.40
CA ARG A 187 36.58 19.54 15.80
C ARG A 187 36.12 19.39 14.34
N GLY A 188 34.83 19.51 14.11
CA GLY A 188 34.23 19.76 12.80
C GLY A 188 33.30 20.97 12.93
N ALA A 189 33.56 22.02 12.14
CA ALA A 189 32.83 23.28 12.19
C ALA A 189 31.30 23.07 12.04
N PRO A 190 30.47 23.80 12.80
CA PRO A 190 29.02 23.71 12.67
C PRO A 190 28.56 24.31 11.34
N PHE A 191 27.80 23.53 10.56
CA PHE A 191 26.99 24.05 9.46
C PHE A 191 25.93 25.02 10.02
N PRO A 192 25.84 26.27 9.54
CA PRO A 192 24.87 27.22 10.05
C PRO A 192 23.46 26.85 9.58
N VAL A 193 22.64 26.37 10.50
CA VAL A 193 21.17 26.31 10.31
C VAL A 193 20.65 27.74 10.51
N GLY A 194 20.61 28.51 9.43
CA GLY A 194 20.03 29.83 9.41
C GLY A 194 18.52 29.77 9.71
N ARG A 195 18.06 30.57 10.67
CA ARG A 195 16.64 30.92 10.81
C ARG A 195 16.16 31.47 9.48
N LEU A 196 15.21 30.79 8.84
CA LEU A 196 14.47 31.33 7.70
C LEU A 196 13.78 32.62 8.15
N ALA A 197 14.30 33.74 7.67
CA ALA A 197 13.67 35.04 7.79
C ALA A 197 12.30 34.97 7.10
N ARG A 198 11.24 35.28 7.84
CA ARG A 198 9.84 35.23 7.36
C ARG A 198 9.51 36.26 6.27
N ASP A 199 10.45 37.16 5.95
CA ASP A 199 10.24 38.29 5.03
C ASP A 199 11.21 38.29 3.83
N ALA A 200 11.89 37.17 3.54
CA ALA A 200 12.65 37.04 2.30
C ALA A 200 11.68 36.83 1.12
N PRO A 201 11.83 37.52 -0.03
CA PRO A 201 11.05 37.23 -1.22
C PRO A 201 11.23 35.75 -1.58
N ALA A 202 10.14 35.09 -1.99
CA ALA A 202 10.16 33.66 -2.29
C ALA A 202 11.28 33.37 -3.31
N PRO A 203 12.01 32.24 -3.18
CA PRO A 203 13.18 31.94 -4.03
C PRO A 203 12.86 31.79 -5.54
N TYR A 204 11.60 32.01 -5.93
CA TYR A 204 11.06 31.89 -7.28
C TYR A 204 10.85 33.22 -7.99
N ASP A 205 11.09 34.37 -7.34
CA ASP A 205 11.01 35.69 -7.98
C ASP A 205 12.37 36.17 -8.53
N ALA A 206 13.41 35.32 -8.49
CA ALA A 206 14.71 35.62 -9.07
C ALA A 206 14.74 35.34 -10.59
N PRO A 207 15.40 36.17 -11.41
CA PRO A 207 15.58 35.88 -12.83
C PRO A 207 16.30 34.52 -13.00
N GLY A 208 15.61 33.55 -13.60
CA GLY A 208 16.06 32.15 -13.73
C GLY A 208 15.30 31.14 -12.86
N ALA A 209 14.31 31.56 -12.08
CA ALA A 209 13.46 30.65 -11.30
C ALA A 209 12.58 29.75 -12.19
N LYS A 210 12.56 28.45 -11.87
CA LYS A 210 11.70 27.46 -12.52
C LYS A 210 10.23 27.74 -12.19
N ARG A 211 9.34 27.55 -13.17
CA ARG A 211 7.88 27.72 -13.02
C ARG A 211 7.31 26.68 -12.05
N ARG A 212 6.28 27.04 -11.28
CA ARG A 212 5.63 26.15 -10.31
C ARG A 212 4.62 25.26 -11.03
N VAL A 213 4.95 23.98 -11.11
CA VAL A 213 4.04 22.96 -11.66
C VAL A 213 3.48 22.10 -10.53
N LEU A 214 2.18 21.81 -10.59
CA LEU A 214 1.59 20.75 -9.77
C LEU A 214 1.71 19.43 -10.51
N LEU A 215 2.44 18.47 -9.93
CA LEU A 215 2.47 17.10 -10.45
C LEU A 215 1.38 16.24 -9.78
N VAL A 216 0.47 15.70 -10.59
CA VAL A 216 -0.60 14.80 -10.14
C VAL A 216 -0.23 13.36 -10.49
N SER A 217 -0.45 12.44 -9.55
CA SER A 217 0.01 11.04 -9.61
C SER A 217 1.53 10.90 -9.59
N ASP A 218 2.14 11.52 -8.58
CA ASP A 218 3.49 11.16 -8.16
C ASP A 218 3.43 9.81 -7.43
N ASN A 219 3.72 8.73 -8.17
CA ASN A 219 3.57 7.35 -7.68
C ASN A 219 4.84 6.82 -7.01
N ARG A 220 5.75 7.68 -6.56
CA ARG A 220 7.03 7.26 -5.95
C ARG A 220 6.87 6.53 -4.60
N ASP A 221 5.73 6.73 -3.94
CA ASP A 221 5.31 6.06 -2.70
C ASP A 221 4.60 4.72 -2.94
N ASN A 222 4.28 4.38 -4.19
CA ASN A 222 3.68 3.10 -4.53
C ASN A 222 4.76 2.01 -4.63
N PRO A 223 4.61 0.85 -3.93
CA PRO A 223 5.48 -0.32 -4.09
C PRO A 223 5.25 -1.01 -5.45
N ASN A 224 5.57 -0.29 -6.53
CA ASN A 224 5.50 -0.72 -7.92
C ASN A 224 6.72 -0.15 -8.65
N TRP A 225 7.60 -1.02 -9.16
CA TRP A 225 8.85 -0.59 -9.82
C TRP A 225 8.58 0.37 -10.98
N GLY A 226 7.56 0.03 -11.78
CA GLY A 226 7.19 0.78 -12.96
C GLY A 226 6.69 2.18 -12.68
N SER A 227 5.71 2.30 -11.79
CA SER A 227 5.12 3.60 -11.45
C SER A 227 6.13 4.54 -10.77
N ARG A 228 7.04 3.99 -9.95
CA ARG A 228 8.15 4.76 -9.39
C ARG A 228 9.12 5.22 -10.49
N ALA A 229 9.54 4.32 -11.38
CA ALA A 229 10.52 4.62 -12.41
C ALA A 229 10.02 5.64 -13.45
N THR A 230 8.81 5.47 -13.96
CA THR A 230 8.22 6.41 -14.92
C THR A 230 7.98 7.79 -14.30
N THR A 231 7.55 7.85 -13.03
CA THR A 231 7.42 9.13 -12.31
C THR A 231 8.78 9.82 -12.13
N MET A 232 9.83 9.08 -11.77
CA MET A 232 11.18 9.63 -11.66
C MET A 232 11.72 10.14 -13.00
N ALA A 233 11.50 9.38 -14.08
CA ALA A 233 11.87 9.82 -15.42
C ALA A 233 11.10 11.08 -15.85
N LEU A 234 9.80 11.16 -15.56
CA LEU A 234 8.99 12.34 -15.85
C LEU A 234 9.48 13.56 -15.06
N LEU A 235 9.89 13.41 -13.80
CA LEU A 235 10.47 14.48 -13.00
C LEU A 235 11.77 15.03 -13.63
N GLU A 236 12.63 14.15 -14.15
CA GLU A 236 13.85 14.56 -14.87
C GLU A 236 13.49 15.35 -16.15
N LEU A 237 12.47 14.92 -16.89
CA LEU A 237 12.01 15.61 -18.10
C LEU A 237 11.33 16.95 -17.79
N LEU A 238 10.60 17.06 -16.67
CA LEU A 238 10.03 18.33 -16.18
C LEU A 238 11.14 19.31 -15.79
N ASP A 239 12.20 18.80 -15.15
CA ASP A 239 13.36 19.60 -14.76
C ASP A 239 14.05 20.22 -16.00
N LEU A 240 14.25 19.39 -17.04
CA LEU A 240 14.78 19.82 -18.35
C LEU A 240 13.85 20.80 -19.07
N ALA A 241 12.54 20.68 -18.87
CA ALA A 241 11.53 21.61 -19.41
C ALA A 241 11.47 22.96 -18.64
N GLY A 242 12.30 23.14 -17.60
CA GLY A 242 12.33 24.37 -16.81
C GLY A 242 11.27 24.46 -15.72
N PHE A 243 10.66 23.33 -15.34
CA PHE A 243 9.67 23.26 -14.26
C PHE A 243 10.29 22.70 -12.98
N ALA A 244 9.81 23.20 -11.84
CA ALA A 244 10.07 22.62 -10.53
C ALA A 244 8.74 22.19 -9.92
N PRO A 245 8.50 20.89 -9.70
CA PRO A 245 7.30 20.41 -9.03
C PRO A 245 7.40 20.69 -7.53
N ALA A 246 7.08 21.94 -7.18
CA ALA A 246 7.02 22.45 -5.82
C ALA A 246 5.91 21.77 -5.00
N GLU A 247 4.83 21.38 -5.67
CA GLU A 247 3.68 20.71 -5.07
C GLU A 247 3.31 19.46 -5.86
N ARG A 248 2.78 18.45 -5.15
CA ARG A 248 2.49 17.13 -5.72
C ARG A 248 1.24 16.51 -5.09
N VAL A 249 0.57 15.66 -5.84
CA VAL A 249 -0.48 14.76 -5.34
C VAL A 249 0.03 13.34 -5.47
N MET A 250 0.28 12.71 -4.32
CA MET A 250 0.87 11.37 -4.23
C MET A 250 -0.22 10.28 -4.34
N ASP A 251 0.15 9.05 -4.75
CA ASP A 251 -0.79 7.93 -4.83
C ASP A 251 -1.38 7.57 -3.47
N ALA A 252 -0.58 7.55 -2.40
CA ALA A 252 -1.08 7.29 -1.05
C ALA A 252 -2.12 8.32 -0.61
N GLU A 253 -1.94 9.60 -0.99
CA GLU A 253 -2.89 10.68 -0.73
C GLU A 253 -4.23 10.37 -1.39
N VAL A 254 -4.22 9.95 -2.66
CA VAL A 254 -5.41 9.52 -3.40
C VAL A 254 -6.07 8.29 -2.78
N ARG A 255 -5.27 7.30 -2.38
CA ARG A 255 -5.76 6.04 -1.81
C ARG A 255 -6.31 6.18 -0.40
N THR A 256 -6.03 7.28 0.32
CA THR A 256 -6.63 7.51 1.64
C THR A 256 -8.15 7.44 1.59
N ARG A 257 -8.75 7.90 0.47
CA ARG A 257 -10.20 8.04 0.23
C ARG A 257 -10.87 8.90 1.32
N VAL A 258 -11.64 9.90 0.91
CA VAL A 258 -12.40 10.77 1.83
C VAL A 258 -13.90 10.65 1.58
N ALA A 259 -14.61 9.95 2.45
CA ALA A 259 -16.05 9.92 2.42
C ALA A 259 -16.61 11.36 2.50
N VAL A 260 -17.51 11.69 1.59
CA VAL A 260 -18.23 12.97 1.58
C VAL A 260 -19.70 12.71 1.93
N ALA A 261 -20.38 13.75 2.43
CA ALA A 261 -21.80 13.67 2.78
C ALA A 261 -22.63 14.60 1.89
N GLU A 262 -23.80 14.14 1.46
CA GLU A 262 -24.81 14.99 0.83
C GLU A 262 -25.83 15.55 1.84
N VAL A 263 -25.88 15.00 3.06
CA VAL A 263 -26.82 15.39 4.10
C VAL A 263 -26.11 16.20 5.20
N PRO A 264 -26.57 17.42 5.57
CA PRO A 264 -25.88 18.29 6.53
C PRO A 264 -25.61 17.65 7.91
N ALA A 265 -26.56 16.84 8.40
CA ALA A 265 -26.41 16.14 9.67
C ALA A 265 -25.24 15.12 9.64
N VAL A 266 -25.04 14.47 8.49
CA VAL A 266 -23.97 13.50 8.25
C VAL A 266 -22.65 14.21 7.95
N GLU A 267 -22.70 15.35 7.25
CA GLU A 267 -21.56 16.21 7.01
C GLU A 267 -20.88 16.65 8.32
N GLY A 268 -21.67 17.11 9.30
CA GLY A 268 -21.15 17.46 10.62
C GLY A 268 -20.46 16.31 11.36
N LEU A 269 -20.87 15.07 11.10
CA LEU A 269 -20.20 13.86 11.62
C LEU A 269 -18.90 13.58 10.87
N LEU A 270 -18.89 13.69 9.54
CA LEU A 270 -17.71 13.44 8.71
C LEU A 270 -16.61 14.50 8.89
N ARG A 271 -16.92 15.70 9.40
CA ARG A 271 -15.89 16.65 9.85
C ARG A 271 -14.97 16.10 10.95
N ARG A 272 -15.35 15.01 11.63
CA ARG A 272 -14.46 14.32 12.58
C ARG A 272 -13.54 13.35 11.81
N PRO A 273 -12.21 13.53 11.83
CA PRO A 273 -11.29 12.73 11.02
C PRO A 273 -11.41 11.22 11.24
N ALA A 274 -11.67 10.78 12.48
CA ALA A 274 -11.87 9.36 12.78
C ALA A 274 -13.13 8.78 12.11
N LEU A 275 -14.22 9.55 12.07
CA LEU A 275 -15.47 9.12 11.43
C LEU A 275 -15.35 9.16 9.90
N ALA A 276 -14.70 10.18 9.34
CA ALA A 276 -14.36 10.21 7.91
C ALA A 276 -13.55 8.98 7.50
N ARG A 277 -12.49 8.64 8.25
CA ARG A 277 -11.67 7.44 7.97
C ARG A 277 -12.49 6.15 8.06
N LEU A 278 -13.33 6.00 9.08
CA LEU A 278 -14.20 4.84 9.23
C LEU A 278 -15.21 4.72 8.07
N ALA A 279 -15.84 5.84 7.69
CA ALA A 279 -16.77 5.90 6.57
C ALA A 279 -16.06 5.56 5.24
N SER A 280 -14.86 6.10 5.02
CA SER A 280 -14.04 5.84 3.83
C SER A 280 -13.64 4.37 3.73
N ALA A 281 -13.17 3.80 4.84
CA ALA A 281 -12.86 2.36 4.92
C ALA A 281 -14.12 1.49 4.71
N ALA A 282 -15.28 1.91 5.19
CA ALA A 282 -16.52 1.18 5.03
C ALA A 282 -17.08 1.28 3.60
N LEU A 283 -16.94 2.42 2.91
CA LEU A 283 -17.22 2.56 1.48
C LEU A 283 -16.29 1.68 0.64
N ALA A 284 -15.02 1.57 1.04
CA ALA A 284 -14.04 0.74 0.36
C ALA A 284 -14.35 -0.77 0.42
N ARG A 285 -15.10 -1.24 1.44
CA ARG A 285 -15.53 -2.65 1.56
C ARG A 285 -16.57 -3.07 0.50
N GLY A 286 -17.25 -2.12 -0.12
CA GLY A 286 -18.28 -2.41 -1.13
C GLY A 286 -19.53 -3.13 -0.57
N GLY A 287 -20.28 -3.79 -1.46
CA GLY A 287 -21.42 -4.63 -1.11
C GLY A 287 -22.54 -3.90 -0.35
N ARG A 288 -23.16 -4.60 0.61
CA ARG A 288 -24.30 -4.07 1.41
C ARG A 288 -23.89 -2.91 2.31
N THR A 289 -22.63 -2.86 2.74
CA THR A 289 -22.12 -1.76 3.58
C THR A 289 -22.11 -0.46 2.80
N ARG A 290 -21.57 -0.49 1.58
CA ARG A 290 -21.58 0.65 0.67
C ARG A 290 -23.00 1.12 0.36
N SER A 291 -23.90 0.22 -0.03
CA SER A 291 -25.29 0.61 -0.36
C SER A 291 -26.07 1.16 0.84
N THR A 292 -25.70 0.80 2.06
CA THR A 292 -26.30 1.38 3.27
C THR A 292 -25.76 2.78 3.54
N LEU A 293 -24.45 2.98 3.38
CA LEU A 293 -23.82 4.30 3.51
C LEU A 293 -24.32 5.28 2.45
N GLU A 294 -24.40 4.84 1.20
CA GLU A 294 -24.92 5.66 0.10
C GLU A 294 -26.37 6.08 0.35
N ARG A 295 -27.23 5.19 0.89
CA ARG A 295 -28.60 5.54 1.31
C ARG A 295 -28.66 6.53 2.48
N LEU A 296 -27.63 6.56 3.32
CA LEU A 296 -27.47 7.55 4.39
C LEU A 296 -26.83 8.85 3.88
N GLY A 297 -26.59 8.98 2.57
CA GLY A 297 -25.97 10.15 1.95
C GLY A 297 -24.45 10.22 2.13
N VAL A 298 -23.79 9.12 2.50
CA VAL A 298 -22.32 9.00 2.59
C VAL A 298 -21.80 8.43 1.28
N LEU A 299 -21.02 9.20 0.54
CA LEU A 299 -20.57 8.88 -0.82
C LEU A 299 -19.05 8.85 -0.93
N ASP A 300 -18.57 8.24 -2.01
CA ASP A 300 -17.15 8.29 -2.38
C ASP A 300 -16.75 9.72 -2.82
N THR A 301 -15.49 10.08 -2.54
CA THR A 301 -14.85 11.34 -2.96
C THR A 301 -15.13 11.70 -4.40
N ALA A 302 -14.98 10.72 -5.28
CA ALA A 302 -15.04 10.89 -6.71
C ALA A 302 -16.27 10.17 -7.24
N SER A 303 -16.92 10.73 -8.26
CA SER A 303 -17.94 10.05 -9.05
C SER A 303 -17.41 9.86 -10.46
N ASP A 304 -18.16 9.15 -11.30
CA ASP A 304 -17.81 9.02 -12.72
C ASP A 304 -17.98 10.34 -13.49
N ASP A 305 -18.73 11.30 -12.94
CA ASP A 305 -18.85 12.66 -13.45
C ASP A 305 -17.88 13.61 -12.70
N PRO A 306 -16.84 14.14 -13.37
CA PRO A 306 -15.88 15.01 -12.72
C PRO A 306 -16.49 16.32 -12.22
N GLU A 307 -17.54 16.86 -12.85
CA GLU A 307 -18.19 18.09 -12.36
C GLU A 307 -18.85 17.86 -11.01
N GLU A 308 -19.55 16.74 -10.85
CA GLU A 308 -20.13 16.35 -9.57
C GLU A 308 -19.05 16.11 -8.51
N THR A 309 -17.92 15.50 -8.92
CA THR A 309 -16.77 15.31 -8.04
C THR A 309 -16.25 16.65 -7.50
N VAL A 310 -16.02 17.63 -8.39
CA VAL A 310 -15.55 18.96 -8.02
C VAL A 310 -16.55 19.69 -7.12
N ARG A 311 -17.85 19.62 -7.43
CA ARG A 311 -18.91 20.19 -6.57
C ARG A 311 -18.87 19.60 -5.18
N ARG A 312 -18.68 18.29 -5.05
CA ARG A 312 -18.57 17.60 -3.75
C ARG A 312 -17.33 18.02 -2.98
N TRP A 313 -16.17 18.11 -3.64
CA TRP A 313 -14.93 18.53 -2.99
C TRP A 313 -15.07 19.94 -2.42
N ARG A 314 -15.57 20.90 -3.21
CA ARG A 314 -15.76 22.29 -2.79
C ARG A 314 -16.76 22.46 -1.65
N ARG A 315 -17.80 21.61 -1.57
CA ARG A 315 -18.80 21.64 -0.50
C ARG A 315 -18.33 20.97 0.79
N ALA A 316 -17.48 19.95 0.67
CA ALA A 316 -17.10 19.11 1.81
C ALA A 316 -16.29 19.89 2.86
N HIS A 317 -15.42 20.81 2.43
CA HIS A 317 -14.47 21.52 3.30
C HIS A 317 -13.68 20.56 4.21
N LEU A 318 -13.07 19.55 3.58
CA LEU A 318 -12.34 18.47 4.25
C LEU A 318 -10.92 18.36 3.70
N GLU A 319 -9.96 18.11 4.58
CA GLU A 319 -8.61 17.69 4.18
C GLU A 319 -8.58 16.21 3.72
N PRO A 320 -7.81 15.86 2.68
CA PRO A 320 -6.89 16.71 1.92
C PRO A 320 -7.52 17.41 0.69
N LEU A 321 -8.85 17.37 0.53
CA LEU A 321 -9.54 17.89 -0.66
C LEU A 321 -9.40 19.41 -0.83
N ASP A 322 -9.53 20.17 0.27
CA ASP A 322 -9.32 21.62 0.26
C ASP A 322 -7.90 21.97 -0.16
N ALA A 323 -6.91 21.25 0.38
CA ALA A 323 -5.52 21.39 -0.06
C ALA A 323 -5.38 21.07 -1.55
N TRP A 324 -5.99 20.01 -2.08
CA TRP A 324 -5.91 19.70 -3.51
C TRP A 324 -6.47 20.80 -4.40
N ILE A 325 -7.64 21.34 -4.05
CA ILE A 325 -8.26 22.45 -4.79
C ILE A 325 -7.31 23.64 -4.80
N ALA A 326 -6.79 24.05 -3.63
CA ALA A 326 -5.87 25.18 -3.52
C ALA A 326 -4.59 24.97 -4.33
N ARG A 327 -3.99 23.77 -4.28
CA ARG A 327 -2.79 23.42 -5.07
C ARG A 327 -3.06 23.55 -6.57
N VAL A 328 -4.24 23.11 -7.04
CA VAL A 328 -4.61 23.23 -8.47
C VAL A 328 -4.82 24.69 -8.87
N GLU A 329 -5.59 25.46 -8.09
CA GLU A 329 -5.94 26.85 -8.40
C GLU A 329 -4.75 27.82 -8.31
N HIS A 330 -3.72 27.50 -7.52
CA HIS A 330 -2.53 28.33 -7.36
C HIS A 330 -1.34 27.90 -8.22
N ALA A 331 -1.44 26.79 -8.95
CA ALA A 331 -0.38 26.31 -9.82
C ALA A 331 -0.27 27.17 -11.09
N ASP A 332 0.95 27.33 -11.59
CA ASP A 332 1.17 27.99 -12.88
C ASP A 332 0.79 27.04 -14.04
N ALA A 333 0.90 25.73 -13.81
CA ALA A 333 0.39 24.65 -14.67
C ALA A 333 0.20 23.35 -13.88
N VAL A 334 -0.68 22.48 -14.37
CA VAL A 334 -0.90 21.13 -13.81
C VAL A 334 -0.42 20.07 -14.81
N VAL A 335 0.45 19.16 -14.36
CA VAL A 335 0.88 18.01 -15.15
C VAL A 335 0.36 16.74 -14.48
N ILE A 336 -0.45 15.98 -15.21
CA ILE A 336 -1.07 14.76 -14.73
C ILE A 336 -0.38 13.57 -15.39
N ASN A 337 0.26 12.74 -14.58
CA ASN A 337 0.89 11.49 -15.02
C ASN A 337 -0.16 10.39 -15.17
N GLY A 338 -0.57 10.11 -16.42
CA GLY A 338 -1.68 9.23 -16.75
C GLY A 338 -1.41 7.74 -16.51
N GLU A 339 -0.18 7.28 -16.75
CA GLU A 339 0.24 5.87 -16.69
C GLU A 339 -0.85 4.89 -17.17
N GLY A 340 -1.31 3.97 -16.32
CA GLY A 340 -2.36 2.99 -16.60
C GLY A 340 -3.74 3.37 -16.04
N SER A 341 -3.97 4.65 -15.72
CA SER A 341 -5.17 5.08 -15.00
C SER A 341 -6.39 5.20 -15.91
N MET A 342 -6.23 5.58 -17.18
CA MET A 342 -7.34 5.81 -18.12
C MET A 342 -7.75 4.52 -18.87
N ILE A 343 -8.19 3.52 -18.11
CA ILE A 343 -8.84 2.32 -18.65
C ILE A 343 -10.32 2.40 -18.29
N PHE A 344 -11.21 2.38 -19.28
CA PHE A 344 -12.65 2.63 -19.13
C PHE A 344 -13.41 1.45 -18.49
N THR A 345 -12.93 0.93 -17.35
CA THR A 345 -13.55 -0.19 -16.63
C THR A 345 -14.90 0.21 -16.03
N SER A 346 -15.82 -0.75 -15.92
CA SER A 346 -17.04 -0.61 -15.11
C SER A 346 -17.03 -1.66 -13.99
N PRO A 347 -16.92 -1.26 -12.70
CA PRO A 347 -16.83 0.12 -12.19
C PRO A 347 -15.53 0.83 -12.56
N SER A 348 -15.55 2.17 -12.57
CA SER A 348 -14.39 2.99 -12.95
C SER A 348 -13.26 2.96 -11.89
N ARG A 349 -12.03 3.21 -12.35
CA ARG A 349 -10.86 3.31 -11.46
C ARG A 349 -10.92 4.61 -10.66
N LEU A 350 -10.49 4.57 -9.39
CA LEU A 350 -10.45 5.76 -8.53
C LEU A 350 -9.50 6.80 -9.11
N GLU A 351 -8.34 6.36 -9.55
CA GLU A 351 -7.28 7.18 -10.13
C GLU A 351 -7.79 7.91 -11.39
N GLN A 352 -8.56 7.22 -12.24
CA GLN A 352 -9.22 7.82 -13.42
C GLN A 352 -10.18 8.93 -13.02
N ARG A 353 -11.07 8.68 -12.06
CA ARG A 353 -12.04 9.68 -11.60
C ARG A 353 -11.34 10.91 -11.00
N VAL A 354 -10.26 10.71 -10.24
CA VAL A 354 -9.46 11.80 -9.68
C VAL A 354 -8.73 12.58 -10.77
N HIS A 355 -8.15 11.92 -11.77
CA HIS A 355 -7.55 12.59 -12.93
C HIS A 355 -8.56 13.49 -13.64
N LEU A 356 -9.74 12.97 -13.95
CA LEU A 356 -10.81 13.73 -14.60
C LEU A 356 -11.30 14.90 -13.72
N ALA A 357 -11.40 14.71 -12.40
CA ALA A 357 -11.79 15.77 -11.48
C ALA A 357 -10.74 16.90 -11.41
N VAL A 358 -9.45 16.55 -11.41
CA VAL A 358 -8.37 17.55 -11.44
C VAL A 358 -8.33 18.29 -12.78
N MET A 359 -8.56 17.59 -13.89
CA MET A 359 -8.71 18.24 -15.21
C MET A 359 -9.88 19.22 -15.20
N GLN A 360 -11.03 18.84 -14.62
CA GLN A 360 -12.19 19.72 -14.47
C GLN A 360 -11.87 20.94 -13.59
N LEU A 361 -11.19 20.76 -12.45
CA LEU A 361 -10.77 21.87 -11.59
C LEU A 361 -9.86 22.85 -12.32
N ALA A 362 -8.83 22.34 -13.00
CA ALA A 362 -7.89 23.19 -13.74
C ALA A 362 -8.63 23.94 -14.86
N ALA A 363 -9.51 23.25 -15.58
CA ALA A 363 -10.38 23.82 -16.59
C ALA A 363 -11.31 24.93 -16.05
N ASP A 364 -11.90 24.75 -14.87
CA ASP A 364 -12.79 25.73 -14.23
C ASP A 364 -12.01 26.95 -13.70
N ALA A 365 -10.78 26.72 -13.22
CA ALA A 365 -9.89 27.76 -12.71
C ALA A 365 -9.11 28.51 -13.80
N GLY A 366 -9.17 28.04 -15.06
CA GLY A 366 -8.37 28.60 -16.15
C GLY A 366 -6.88 28.28 -16.04
N VAL A 367 -6.50 27.26 -15.27
CA VAL A 367 -5.11 26.83 -15.10
C VAL A 367 -4.74 25.86 -16.24
N PRO A 368 -3.64 26.09 -16.97
CA PRO A 368 -3.23 25.21 -18.06
C PRO A 368 -2.86 23.83 -17.52
N PHE A 369 -3.30 22.77 -18.19
CA PHE A 369 -3.01 21.40 -17.77
C PHE A 369 -2.60 20.50 -18.93
N ALA A 370 -1.83 19.47 -18.59
CA ALA A 370 -1.38 18.43 -19.51
C ALA A 370 -1.63 17.04 -18.94
N TYR A 371 -1.93 16.10 -19.84
CA TYR A 371 -2.08 14.68 -19.54
C TYR A 371 -0.99 13.89 -20.28
N VAL A 372 -0.05 13.31 -19.53
CA VAL A 372 1.16 12.71 -20.12
C VAL A 372 1.36 11.25 -19.71
N ASN A 373 2.22 10.52 -20.43
CA ASN A 373 2.47 9.09 -20.22
C ASN A 373 1.17 8.24 -20.26
N ALA A 374 0.14 8.67 -21.01
CA ALA A 374 -1.18 8.06 -20.91
C ALA A 374 -1.29 6.73 -21.67
N LEU A 375 -1.67 5.67 -20.98
CA LEU A 375 -2.38 4.52 -21.56
C LEU A 375 -3.86 4.84 -21.56
N VAL A 376 -4.44 4.85 -22.74
CA VAL A 376 -5.88 4.97 -22.96
C VAL A 376 -6.36 3.70 -23.64
N SER A 377 -7.28 2.98 -23.00
CA SER A 377 -7.78 1.72 -23.55
C SER A 377 -9.17 1.37 -23.03
N ASP A 378 -9.83 0.47 -23.75
CA ASP A 378 -10.88 -0.34 -23.17
C ASP A 378 -10.35 -1.32 -22.13
N PRO A 379 -11.21 -1.77 -21.20
CA PRO A 379 -10.85 -2.86 -20.32
C PRO A 379 -10.67 -4.16 -21.11
N ALA A 380 -9.70 -4.99 -20.73
CA ALA A 380 -9.57 -6.34 -21.30
C ALA A 380 -10.81 -7.21 -21.06
N HIS A 381 -11.52 -6.96 -19.96
CA HIS A 381 -12.71 -7.71 -19.54
C HIS A 381 -13.78 -6.77 -18.98
N GLY A 382 -15.04 -7.02 -19.33
CA GLY A 382 -16.20 -6.28 -18.84
C GLY A 382 -16.58 -5.06 -19.69
N PRO A 383 -17.68 -4.37 -19.34
CA PRO A 383 -18.21 -3.29 -20.16
C PRO A 383 -17.45 -1.97 -19.97
N ARG A 384 -17.42 -1.19 -21.05
CA ARG A 384 -16.89 0.19 -21.06
C ARG A 384 -17.75 1.10 -20.18
N ASN A 385 -17.12 1.93 -19.35
CA ASN A 385 -17.81 2.97 -18.59
C ASN A 385 -18.08 4.21 -19.47
N THR A 386 -19.35 4.43 -19.80
CA THR A 386 -19.77 5.54 -20.68
C THR A 386 -19.56 6.91 -20.03
N ALA A 387 -19.74 7.05 -18.72
CA ALA A 387 -19.63 8.34 -18.04
C ALA A 387 -18.19 8.85 -18.01
N THR A 388 -17.21 8.00 -17.68
CA THR A 388 -15.80 8.40 -17.72
C THR A 388 -15.30 8.60 -19.15
N LEU A 389 -15.87 7.89 -20.13
CA LEU A 389 -15.65 8.16 -21.55
C LEU A 389 -16.13 9.56 -21.95
N GLU A 390 -17.38 9.90 -21.66
CA GLU A 390 -17.95 11.22 -22.00
C GLU A 390 -17.18 12.36 -21.34
N ALA A 391 -16.81 12.20 -20.07
CA ALA A 391 -15.94 13.13 -19.36
C ALA A 391 -14.59 13.31 -20.07
N THR A 392 -13.97 12.21 -20.52
CA THR A 392 -12.71 12.24 -21.27
C THR A 392 -12.85 13.01 -22.59
N ARG A 393 -13.92 12.75 -23.36
CA ARG A 393 -14.20 13.46 -24.63
C ARG A 393 -14.42 14.97 -24.43
N ARG A 394 -14.93 15.37 -23.27
CA ARG A 394 -15.16 16.78 -22.91
C ARG A 394 -13.89 17.49 -22.44
N LEU A 395 -13.06 16.81 -21.64
CA LEU A 395 -11.96 17.45 -20.92
C LEU A 395 -10.62 17.39 -21.66
N LEU A 396 -10.27 16.28 -22.31
CA LEU A 396 -8.97 16.17 -22.99
C LEU A 396 -8.76 17.19 -24.12
N PRO A 397 -9.78 17.59 -24.92
CA PRO A 397 -9.64 18.68 -25.89
C PRO A 397 -9.28 20.05 -25.28
N ARG A 398 -9.43 20.22 -23.96
CA ARG A 398 -9.10 21.46 -23.25
C ARG A 398 -7.67 21.44 -22.67
N ALA A 399 -6.98 20.30 -22.75
CA ALA A 399 -5.60 20.17 -22.30
C ALA A 399 -4.65 20.87 -23.28
N HIS A 400 -3.59 21.48 -22.76
CA HIS A 400 -2.55 22.11 -23.59
C HIS A 400 -1.62 21.07 -24.23
N LEU A 401 -1.51 19.90 -23.60
CA LEU A 401 -0.75 18.77 -24.12
C LEU A 401 -1.41 17.48 -23.66
N VAL A 402 -1.67 16.59 -24.61
CA VAL A 402 -2.02 15.20 -24.34
C VAL A 402 -1.01 14.29 -25.03
N THR A 403 -0.30 13.47 -24.25
CA THR A 403 0.60 12.46 -24.80
C THR A 403 0.18 11.04 -24.41
N THR A 404 0.17 10.17 -25.40
CA THR A 404 -0.08 8.73 -25.23
C THR A 404 1.22 7.97 -25.32
N ARG A 405 1.44 7.01 -24.39
CA ARG A 405 2.72 6.32 -24.24
C ARG A 405 2.99 5.18 -25.20
N ASP A 406 1.96 4.74 -25.93
CA ASP A 406 2.05 3.66 -26.91
C ASP A 406 1.18 3.97 -28.14
N PRO A 407 1.52 3.42 -29.32
CA PRO A 407 0.85 3.76 -30.58
C PRO A 407 -0.60 3.30 -30.64
N TRP A 408 -0.99 2.30 -29.85
CA TRP A 408 -2.36 1.79 -29.88
C TRP A 408 -3.28 2.65 -29.03
N SER A 409 -2.81 3.12 -27.87
CA SER A 409 -3.50 4.18 -27.12
C SER A 409 -3.59 5.48 -27.91
N HIS A 410 -2.58 5.81 -28.71
CA HIS A 410 -2.63 6.96 -29.61
C HIS A 410 -3.77 6.84 -30.62
N ALA A 411 -3.79 5.74 -31.39
CA ALA A 411 -4.82 5.49 -32.40
C ALA A 411 -6.22 5.43 -31.76
N PHE A 412 -6.34 4.73 -30.62
CA PHE A 412 -7.59 4.60 -29.88
C PHE A 412 -8.09 5.97 -29.41
N LEU A 413 -7.24 6.82 -28.85
CA LEU A 413 -7.65 8.14 -28.38
C LEU A 413 -8.03 9.08 -29.54
N GLN A 414 -7.35 8.98 -30.69
CA GLN A 414 -7.72 9.75 -31.89
C GLN A 414 -9.13 9.41 -32.39
N GLU A 415 -9.50 8.12 -32.38
CA GLU A 415 -10.85 7.68 -32.73
C GLU A 415 -11.87 8.11 -31.65
N LEU A 416 -11.50 7.92 -30.39
CA LEU A 416 -12.38 8.13 -29.25
C LEU A 416 -12.72 9.61 -29.03
N ALA A 417 -11.71 10.49 -29.08
CA ALA A 417 -11.83 11.90 -28.78
C ALA A 417 -11.02 12.74 -29.81
N PRO A 418 -11.49 12.84 -31.06
CA PRO A 418 -10.72 13.44 -32.17
C PRO A 418 -10.31 14.89 -31.94
N GLY A 419 -11.09 15.66 -31.16
CA GLY A 419 -10.74 17.03 -30.78
C GLY A 419 -9.58 17.17 -29.78
N THR A 420 -9.04 16.05 -29.28
CA THR A 420 -7.91 16.06 -28.33
C THR A 420 -6.57 16.33 -29.02
N HIS A 421 -6.43 15.99 -30.31
CA HIS A 421 -5.18 16.02 -31.06
C HIS A 421 -3.97 15.47 -30.25
N PRO A 422 -4.07 14.23 -29.72
CA PRO A 422 -3.01 13.68 -28.87
C PRO A 422 -1.72 13.51 -29.67
N VAL A 423 -0.58 13.49 -28.98
CA VAL A 423 0.73 13.21 -29.56
C VAL A 423 1.25 11.88 -29.04
N TYR A 424 1.74 11.02 -29.93
CA TYR A 424 2.46 9.83 -29.51
C TYR A 424 3.85 10.20 -29.00
N VAL A 425 4.13 9.87 -27.74
CA VAL A 425 5.46 9.99 -27.13
C VAL A 425 5.66 8.76 -26.24
N PRO A 426 6.70 7.93 -26.44
CA PRO A 426 6.94 6.76 -25.61
C PRO A 426 6.98 7.10 -24.12
N ASP A 427 6.67 6.13 -23.27
CA ASP A 427 6.72 6.29 -21.81
C ASP A 427 8.03 6.94 -21.37
N ALA A 428 7.96 7.92 -20.45
CA ALA A 428 9.11 8.66 -19.96
C ALA A 428 10.28 7.75 -19.52
N LEU A 429 10.00 6.53 -19.05
CA LEU A 429 11.02 5.56 -18.66
C LEU A 429 12.02 5.23 -19.77
N PHE A 430 11.65 5.33 -21.06
CA PHE A 430 12.60 5.15 -22.16
C PHE A 430 13.75 6.16 -22.15
N ALA A 431 13.56 7.34 -21.56
CA ALA A 431 14.62 8.35 -21.42
C ALA A 431 15.82 7.87 -20.60
N TRP A 432 15.67 6.78 -19.84
CA TRP A 432 16.75 6.14 -19.07
C TRP A 432 17.70 5.29 -19.93
N TYR A 433 17.41 5.08 -21.20
CA TYR A 433 18.31 4.37 -22.12
C TYR A 433 19.69 5.05 -22.17
N GLY A 434 20.76 4.25 -22.10
CA GLY A 434 22.14 4.72 -22.02
C GLY A 434 22.63 4.99 -20.59
N ARG A 435 21.73 5.15 -19.62
CA ARG A 435 22.06 5.11 -18.18
C ARG A 435 21.87 3.71 -17.62
N VAL A 436 20.76 3.05 -17.97
CA VAL A 436 20.47 1.66 -17.58
C VAL A 436 21.08 0.71 -18.62
N GLY A 437 21.70 -0.39 -18.17
CA GLY A 437 22.24 -1.41 -19.05
C GLY A 437 23.60 -1.09 -19.68
N ALA A 438 24.11 0.14 -19.51
CA ALA A 438 25.37 0.58 -20.13
C ALA A 438 26.61 0.35 -19.24
N ALA A 439 26.43 0.14 -17.92
CA ALA A 439 27.51 -0.11 -16.98
C ALA A 439 27.00 -1.00 -15.83
N GLY A 440 27.32 -2.30 -15.87
CA GLY A 440 27.04 -3.26 -14.79
C GLY A 440 27.75 -2.96 -13.46
N GLU A 441 28.31 -1.76 -13.29
CA GLU A 441 28.94 -1.27 -12.05
C GLU A 441 27.99 -1.31 -10.86
N LEU A 442 26.69 -1.04 -11.07
CA LEU A 442 25.68 -1.14 -10.01
C LEU A 442 25.49 -2.62 -9.60
N LEU A 443 25.48 -3.53 -10.58
CA LEU A 443 25.38 -4.97 -10.35
C LEU A 443 26.67 -5.58 -9.77
N ALA A 444 27.80 -4.88 -9.91
CA ALA A 444 29.10 -5.24 -9.35
C ALA A 444 29.24 -4.89 -7.85
N ARG A 445 28.22 -4.29 -7.23
CA ARG A 445 28.16 -4.00 -5.78
C ARG A 445 27.11 -4.88 -5.09
N PRO A 446 27.45 -6.14 -4.72
CA PRO A 446 26.50 -7.11 -4.18
C PRO A 446 25.72 -6.58 -2.97
N ASP A 447 26.35 -5.76 -2.13
CA ASP A 447 25.80 -5.22 -0.88
C ASP A 447 24.52 -4.38 -1.08
N HIS A 448 24.34 -3.80 -2.27
CA HIS A 448 23.15 -3.02 -2.63
C HIS A 448 22.07 -3.84 -3.34
N LEU A 449 22.37 -5.10 -3.66
CA LEU A 449 21.57 -5.96 -4.52
C LEU A 449 21.02 -7.17 -3.78
N VAL A 450 21.52 -7.46 -2.56
CA VAL A 450 21.17 -8.68 -1.82
C VAL A 450 19.66 -8.75 -1.69
N PRO A 451 19.00 -9.69 -2.40
CA PRO A 451 17.58 -9.86 -2.26
C PRO A 451 17.27 -10.32 -0.83
N PHE A 452 16.15 -9.84 -0.27
CA PHE A 452 15.65 -10.42 0.98
C PHE A 452 15.43 -11.92 0.75
N HIS A 453 16.15 -12.75 1.50
CA HIS A 453 15.98 -14.19 1.50
C HIS A 453 15.67 -14.63 2.93
N PRO A 454 14.56 -15.36 3.18
CA PRO A 454 14.11 -15.69 4.54
C PRO A 454 15.04 -16.67 5.24
N ARG A 455 15.90 -17.36 4.47
CA ARG A 455 16.96 -18.22 4.99
C ARG A 455 18.27 -17.43 5.11
N PRO A 456 18.74 -17.13 6.33
CA PRO A 456 19.92 -16.30 6.57
C PRO A 456 21.18 -16.83 5.89
N GLU A 457 21.30 -18.16 5.74
CA GLU A 457 22.43 -18.82 5.08
C GLU A 457 22.51 -18.58 3.57
N ARG A 458 21.46 -18.00 2.97
CA ARG A 458 21.43 -17.63 1.54
C ARG A 458 21.51 -16.12 1.31
N LEU A 459 21.60 -15.32 2.37
CA LEU A 459 21.91 -13.90 2.26
C LEU A 459 23.32 -13.74 1.66
N GLY A 460 23.44 -12.98 0.57
CA GLY A 460 24.70 -12.80 -0.16
C GLY A 460 25.14 -14.00 -1.02
N ALA A 461 24.37 -15.11 -1.05
CA ALA A 461 24.72 -16.30 -1.83
C ALA A 461 24.39 -16.18 -3.33
N TRP A 462 23.62 -15.16 -3.73
CA TRP A 462 23.23 -14.91 -5.11
C TRP A 462 23.75 -13.55 -5.58
N GLY A 463 24.40 -13.53 -6.75
CA GLY A 463 24.88 -12.32 -7.40
C GLY A 463 24.46 -12.29 -8.87
N PHE A 464 24.20 -11.11 -9.41
CA PHE A 464 23.74 -10.88 -10.78
C PHE A 464 24.88 -10.91 -11.83
N GLN A 465 25.99 -11.59 -11.51
CA GLN A 465 27.20 -11.67 -12.34
C GLN A 465 27.21 -12.87 -13.29
N ARG A 466 26.33 -13.86 -13.05
CA ARG A 466 26.15 -15.03 -13.92
C ARG A 466 24.89 -14.84 -14.75
N PRO A 467 24.76 -15.46 -15.94
CA PRO A 467 23.52 -15.41 -16.71
C PRO A 467 22.31 -15.95 -15.91
N TYR A 468 21.18 -15.25 -15.98
CA TYR A 468 19.93 -15.63 -15.29
C TYR A 468 18.70 -15.24 -16.10
N VAL A 469 17.56 -15.84 -15.75
CA VAL A 469 16.24 -15.52 -16.32
C VAL A 469 15.35 -14.96 -15.21
N CYS A 470 14.69 -13.84 -15.49
CA CYS A 470 13.73 -13.25 -14.55
C CYS A 470 12.31 -13.71 -14.87
N VAL A 471 11.52 -13.97 -13.82
CA VAL A 471 10.10 -14.33 -13.94
C VAL A 471 9.28 -13.45 -13.01
N GLY A 472 8.41 -12.61 -13.58
CA GLY A 472 7.50 -11.73 -12.86
C GLY A 472 6.04 -12.01 -13.15
N GLY A 473 5.15 -11.41 -12.37
CA GLY A 473 3.71 -11.64 -12.48
C GLY A 473 3.03 -10.84 -13.60
N SER A 474 1.70 -10.74 -13.50
CA SER A 474 0.82 -10.01 -14.41
C SER A 474 -0.20 -9.18 -13.62
N SER A 475 -0.61 -8.03 -14.16
CA SER A 475 -1.68 -7.22 -13.56
C SER A 475 -3.04 -7.93 -13.51
N GLU A 476 -3.31 -8.85 -14.44
CA GLU A 476 -4.56 -9.63 -14.41
C GLU A 476 -4.44 -10.87 -13.54
N ALA A 477 -3.27 -11.53 -13.52
CA ALA A 477 -3.07 -12.70 -12.67
C ALA A 477 -3.36 -12.40 -11.19
N ALA A 478 -3.03 -11.19 -10.74
CA ALA A 478 -3.26 -10.70 -9.38
C ALA A 478 -4.75 -10.69 -8.94
N LYS A 479 -5.70 -10.78 -9.87
CA LYS A 479 -7.15 -10.74 -9.55
C LYS A 479 -7.69 -12.08 -9.04
N ASP A 480 -7.00 -13.18 -9.32
CA ASP A 480 -7.34 -14.53 -8.84
C ASP A 480 -6.06 -15.23 -8.34
N PRO A 481 -5.63 -14.92 -7.10
CA PRO A 481 -4.36 -15.40 -6.55
C PRO A 481 -4.27 -16.93 -6.44
N GLU A 482 -5.38 -17.62 -6.15
CA GLU A 482 -5.39 -19.09 -6.00
C GLU A 482 -5.09 -19.79 -7.33
N ARG A 483 -5.77 -19.37 -8.40
CA ARG A 483 -5.51 -19.90 -9.74
C ARG A 483 -4.14 -19.47 -10.24
N ALA A 484 -3.73 -18.23 -9.98
CA ALA A 484 -2.40 -17.72 -10.32
C ALA A 484 -1.29 -18.54 -9.64
N LEU A 485 -1.43 -18.88 -8.36
CA LEU A 485 -0.45 -19.68 -7.62
C LEU A 485 -0.26 -21.05 -8.27
N THR A 486 -1.36 -21.72 -8.64
CA THR A 486 -1.30 -23.02 -9.32
C THR A 486 -0.63 -22.91 -10.70
N SER A 487 -0.98 -21.88 -11.47
CA SER A 487 -0.45 -21.65 -12.81
C SER A 487 1.05 -21.30 -12.80
N TYR A 488 1.47 -20.36 -11.95
CA TYR A 488 2.86 -19.91 -11.88
C TYR A 488 3.78 -20.96 -11.24
N ARG A 489 3.28 -21.83 -10.37
CA ARG A 489 4.03 -23.00 -9.89
C ARG A 489 4.50 -23.87 -11.06
N ARG A 490 3.59 -24.17 -12.00
CA ARG A 490 3.90 -24.98 -13.19
C ARG A 490 4.85 -24.26 -14.13
N LEU A 491 4.62 -22.97 -14.34
CA LEU A 491 5.49 -22.12 -15.16
C LEU A 491 6.93 -22.09 -14.62
N LEU A 492 7.11 -21.79 -13.33
CA LEU A 492 8.42 -21.74 -12.70
C LEU A 492 9.13 -23.10 -12.74
N ALA A 493 8.42 -24.20 -12.48
CA ALA A 493 8.96 -25.54 -12.60
C ALA A 493 9.44 -25.85 -14.02
N ALA A 494 8.64 -25.55 -15.05
CA ALA A 494 8.99 -25.81 -16.44
C ALA A 494 10.16 -24.96 -16.94
N LEU A 495 10.24 -23.69 -16.53
CA LEU A 495 11.30 -22.77 -16.97
C LEU A 495 12.70 -23.18 -16.45
N THR A 496 12.79 -24.03 -15.43
CA THR A 496 14.09 -24.60 -15.00
C THR A 496 14.77 -25.39 -16.13
N ALA A 497 14.00 -25.94 -17.07
CA ALA A 497 14.51 -26.67 -18.22
C ALA A 497 15.25 -25.79 -19.24
N LEU A 498 15.24 -24.45 -19.08
CA LEU A 498 16.06 -23.54 -19.87
C LEU A 498 17.55 -23.63 -19.53
N GLY A 499 17.92 -24.21 -18.38
CA GLY A 499 19.31 -24.34 -17.94
C GLY A 499 19.90 -23.05 -17.35
N TYR A 500 19.08 -22.03 -17.11
CA TYR A 500 19.47 -20.79 -16.42
C TYR A 500 18.89 -20.78 -15.00
N PRO A 501 19.63 -20.23 -14.03
CA PRO A 501 19.06 -19.88 -12.74
C PRO A 501 17.87 -18.93 -12.91
N LEU A 502 16.78 -19.21 -12.20
CA LEU A 502 15.58 -18.38 -12.21
C LEU A 502 15.61 -17.38 -11.05
N VAL A 503 15.25 -16.13 -11.33
CA VAL A 503 15.05 -15.08 -10.33
C VAL A 503 13.61 -14.59 -10.41
N VAL A 504 12.88 -14.72 -9.31
CA VAL A 504 11.49 -14.26 -9.22
C VAL A 504 11.48 -12.75 -8.98
N THR A 505 10.70 -11.99 -9.75
CA THR A 505 10.64 -10.53 -9.62
C THR A 505 9.24 -10.09 -9.17
N ILE A 506 9.14 -9.56 -7.96
CA ILE A 506 7.91 -9.02 -7.39
C ILE A 506 7.86 -7.54 -7.77
N SER A 507 7.36 -7.24 -8.97
CA SER A 507 7.41 -5.88 -9.53
C SER A 507 6.39 -4.92 -8.92
N SER A 508 5.33 -5.46 -8.30
CA SER A 508 4.26 -4.72 -7.66
C SER A 508 3.61 -5.56 -6.55
N THR A 509 2.84 -4.94 -5.65
CA THR A 509 2.09 -5.65 -4.60
C THR A 509 1.11 -6.69 -5.13
N GLY A 510 0.59 -6.54 -6.35
CA GLY A 510 -0.26 -7.56 -6.97
C GLY A 510 0.47 -8.87 -7.30
N ASP A 511 1.81 -8.86 -7.26
CA ASP A 511 2.63 -10.05 -7.49
C ASP A 511 2.99 -10.78 -6.18
N ALA A 512 2.35 -10.44 -5.04
CA ALA A 512 2.69 -10.99 -3.72
C ALA A 512 2.61 -12.52 -3.64
N PHE A 513 1.72 -13.18 -4.41
CA PHE A 513 1.66 -14.64 -4.46
C PHE A 513 2.97 -15.29 -4.98
N LEU A 514 3.78 -14.55 -5.74
CA LEU A 514 5.08 -15.03 -6.20
C LEU A 514 6.11 -15.10 -5.08
N GLU A 515 5.94 -14.32 -4.01
CA GLU A 515 6.79 -14.39 -2.82
C GLU A 515 6.67 -15.76 -2.16
N GLU A 516 5.44 -16.24 -1.98
CA GLU A 516 5.14 -17.57 -1.44
C GLU A 516 5.73 -18.68 -2.33
N LEU A 517 5.53 -18.60 -3.65
CA LEU A 517 6.07 -19.58 -4.59
C LEU A 517 7.61 -19.58 -4.61
N ALA A 518 8.24 -18.40 -4.56
CA ALA A 518 9.69 -18.30 -4.52
C ALA A 518 10.26 -18.93 -3.24
N HIS A 519 9.61 -18.70 -2.09
CA HIS A 519 9.98 -19.34 -0.83
C HIS A 519 9.83 -20.86 -0.87
N GLU A 520 8.71 -21.36 -1.36
CA GLU A 520 8.43 -22.79 -1.42
C GLU A 520 9.40 -23.53 -2.35
N LEU A 521 9.69 -22.94 -3.52
CA LEU A 521 10.60 -23.51 -4.52
C LEU A 521 12.08 -23.22 -4.22
N GLY A 522 12.37 -22.44 -3.18
CA GLY A 522 13.74 -22.04 -2.83
C GLY A 522 14.42 -21.21 -3.92
N LEU A 523 13.67 -20.39 -4.65
CA LEU A 523 14.18 -19.50 -5.70
C LEU A 523 14.57 -18.13 -5.13
N PRO A 524 15.65 -17.49 -5.64
CA PRO A 524 15.93 -16.08 -5.37
C PRO A 524 14.76 -15.19 -5.80
N MET A 525 14.45 -14.15 -5.04
CA MET A 525 13.42 -13.18 -5.39
C MET A 525 13.90 -11.74 -5.27
N VAL A 526 13.38 -10.82 -6.07
CA VAL A 526 13.64 -9.37 -5.94
C VAL A 526 12.34 -8.67 -5.54
N PRO A 527 12.28 -8.02 -4.37
CA PRO A 527 11.02 -7.51 -3.80
C PRO A 527 10.55 -6.19 -4.43
N ALA A 528 9.25 -5.88 -4.29
CA ALA A 528 8.63 -4.66 -4.81
C ALA A 528 9.23 -3.36 -4.23
N THR A 529 9.89 -3.44 -3.09
CA THR A 529 10.57 -2.32 -2.40
C THR A 529 11.94 -1.98 -2.96
N THR A 530 12.54 -2.87 -3.79
CA THR A 530 13.86 -2.67 -4.42
C THR A 530 13.96 -1.30 -5.09
N ASN A 531 15.11 -0.65 -5.00
CA ASN A 531 15.34 0.61 -5.72
C ASN A 531 15.02 0.42 -7.22
N ALA A 532 14.23 1.31 -7.81
CA ALA A 532 13.74 1.10 -9.18
C ALA A 532 14.87 1.11 -10.24
N LEU A 533 15.96 1.83 -9.99
CA LEU A 533 17.15 1.79 -10.87
C LEU A 533 17.85 0.43 -10.76
N VAL A 534 18.00 -0.10 -9.53
CA VAL A 534 18.54 -1.45 -9.30
C VAL A 534 17.67 -2.51 -9.99
N ALA A 535 16.36 -2.42 -9.82
CA ALA A 535 15.43 -3.33 -10.47
C ALA A 535 15.52 -3.26 -12.01
N ALA A 536 15.66 -2.05 -12.56
CA ALA A 536 15.87 -1.86 -13.98
C ALA A 536 17.19 -2.48 -14.45
N GLU A 537 18.29 -2.32 -13.72
CA GLU A 537 19.57 -2.95 -14.03
C GLU A 537 19.49 -4.48 -14.02
N ILE A 538 18.81 -5.07 -13.03
CA ILE A 538 18.61 -6.51 -12.94
C ILE A 538 17.87 -7.03 -14.19
N LEU A 539 16.82 -6.34 -14.63
CA LEU A 539 16.07 -6.75 -15.82
C LEU A 539 16.86 -6.50 -17.12
N ALA A 540 17.61 -5.40 -17.20
CA ALA A 540 18.42 -5.01 -18.34
C ALA A 540 19.66 -5.91 -18.56
N HIS A 541 20.04 -6.71 -17.57
CA HIS A 541 21.16 -7.66 -17.66
C HIS A 541 20.72 -9.13 -17.63
N ALA A 542 19.42 -9.42 -17.60
CA ALA A 542 18.92 -10.79 -17.69
C ALA A 542 19.12 -11.36 -19.10
N GLU A 543 19.08 -12.69 -19.24
CA GLU A 543 19.08 -13.36 -20.54
C GLU A 543 17.71 -13.31 -21.22
N LEU A 544 16.67 -13.36 -20.40
CA LEU A 544 15.27 -13.35 -20.80
C LEU A 544 14.43 -12.90 -19.59
N VAL A 545 13.33 -12.19 -19.86
CA VAL A 545 12.35 -11.84 -18.84
C VAL A 545 10.98 -12.42 -19.21
N VAL A 546 10.33 -13.13 -18.30
CA VAL A 546 8.93 -13.59 -18.46
C VAL A 546 8.05 -12.71 -17.59
N THR A 547 7.10 -11.96 -18.17
CA THR A 547 6.26 -11.03 -17.39
C THR A 547 4.98 -10.61 -18.10
N GLY A 548 3.91 -10.34 -17.36
CA GLY A 548 2.70 -9.64 -17.84
C GLY A 548 2.64 -8.17 -17.43
N ARG A 549 3.78 -7.57 -17.05
CA ARG A 549 3.87 -6.19 -16.55
C ARG A 549 4.55 -5.30 -17.58
N TYR A 550 3.95 -4.13 -17.84
CA TYR A 550 4.40 -3.20 -18.88
C TYR A 550 5.80 -2.62 -18.62
N HIS A 551 6.02 -2.01 -17.45
CA HIS A 551 7.30 -1.37 -17.16
C HIS A 551 8.48 -2.34 -17.00
N PRO A 552 8.34 -3.53 -16.39
CA PRO A 552 9.39 -4.55 -16.46
C PRO A 552 9.82 -4.91 -17.89
N ALA A 553 8.89 -4.93 -18.84
CA ALA A 553 9.23 -5.13 -20.25
C ALA A 553 10.05 -3.96 -20.84
N ILE A 554 9.71 -2.71 -20.49
CA ILE A 554 10.52 -1.53 -20.87
C ILE A 554 11.91 -1.60 -20.23
N MET A 555 11.99 -1.88 -18.92
CA MET A 555 13.25 -1.99 -18.17
C MET A 555 14.19 -3.04 -18.77
N ALA A 556 13.68 -4.21 -19.13
CA ALA A 556 14.42 -5.22 -19.87
C ALA A 556 14.89 -4.68 -21.24
N GLY A 557 13.98 -4.04 -21.97
CA GLY A 557 14.27 -3.42 -23.26
C GLY A 557 15.34 -2.33 -23.23
N LEU A 558 15.52 -1.61 -22.11
CA LEU A 558 16.61 -0.64 -21.94
C LEU A 558 17.99 -1.29 -22.08
N GLY A 559 18.14 -2.56 -21.68
CA GLY A 559 19.35 -3.37 -21.89
C GLY A 559 19.33 -4.23 -23.16
N GLY A 560 18.33 -4.05 -24.03
CA GLY A 560 18.11 -4.92 -25.19
C GLY A 560 17.54 -6.29 -24.84
N VAL A 561 17.17 -6.57 -23.59
CA VAL A 561 16.77 -7.92 -23.17
C VAL A 561 15.37 -8.28 -23.71
N PRO A 562 15.21 -9.44 -24.36
CA PRO A 562 13.91 -9.88 -24.85
C PRO A 562 13.01 -10.40 -23.73
N CYS A 563 11.70 -10.28 -23.94
CA CYS A 563 10.68 -10.72 -23.02
C CYS A 563 9.76 -11.78 -23.62
N VAL A 564 9.31 -12.72 -22.79
CA VAL A 564 8.09 -13.51 -23.06
C VAL A 564 6.95 -12.85 -22.30
N LEU A 565 5.97 -12.33 -23.05
CA LEU A 565 4.93 -11.50 -22.46
C LEU A 565 3.63 -12.26 -22.21
N LEU A 566 3.09 -12.06 -21.01
CA LEU A 566 1.82 -12.60 -20.56
C LEU A 566 0.69 -11.56 -20.67
N GLY A 567 -0.55 -12.02 -20.60
CA GLY A 567 -1.75 -11.20 -20.63
C GLY A 567 -1.74 -10.14 -19.53
N ALA A 568 -2.40 -9.01 -19.80
CA ALA A 568 -2.49 -7.90 -18.87
C ALA A 568 -3.87 -7.21 -18.97
N ASP A 569 -4.09 -6.15 -18.19
CA ASP A 569 -5.40 -5.50 -18.01
C ASP A 569 -5.91 -4.71 -19.23
N SER A 570 -5.08 -4.66 -20.27
CA SER A 570 -5.19 -3.86 -21.48
C SER A 570 -4.21 -4.39 -22.52
N HIS A 571 -4.12 -3.71 -23.66
CA HIS A 571 -3.23 -4.05 -24.76
C HIS A 571 -1.74 -3.76 -24.52
N LYS A 572 -1.37 -3.23 -23.35
CA LYS A 572 -0.03 -2.67 -23.06
C LYS A 572 1.14 -3.63 -23.31
N THR A 573 0.98 -4.93 -23.01
CA THR A 573 2.05 -5.93 -23.24
C THR A 573 2.19 -6.30 -24.71
N ALA A 574 1.16 -6.08 -25.52
CA ALA A 574 1.26 -6.27 -26.96
C ALA A 574 1.85 -5.03 -27.65
N SER A 575 1.46 -3.82 -27.23
CA SER A 575 2.00 -2.58 -27.81
C SER A 575 3.49 -2.37 -27.50
N VAL A 576 3.98 -2.78 -26.33
CA VAL A 576 5.42 -2.68 -26.01
C VAL A 576 6.29 -3.56 -26.91
N GLN A 577 5.79 -4.71 -27.38
CA GLN A 577 6.51 -5.57 -28.33
C GLN A 577 6.67 -4.87 -29.68
N TRP A 578 5.62 -4.18 -30.12
CA TRP A 578 5.67 -3.39 -31.35
C TRP A 578 6.67 -2.24 -31.20
N MET A 579 6.63 -1.52 -30.07
CA MET A 579 7.55 -0.41 -29.79
C MET A 579 9.02 -0.85 -29.75
N LEU A 580 9.28 -2.06 -29.25
CA LEU A 580 10.60 -2.70 -29.19
C LEU A 580 10.95 -3.53 -30.44
N ARG A 581 10.12 -3.46 -31.50
CA ARG A 581 10.34 -4.13 -32.79
C ARG A 581 10.55 -5.65 -32.68
N TYR A 582 9.74 -6.31 -31.88
CA TYR A 582 9.74 -7.77 -31.82
C TYR A 582 9.34 -8.34 -33.19
N PRO A 583 9.95 -9.44 -33.66
CA PRO A 583 9.64 -10.04 -34.96
C PRO A 583 8.16 -10.43 -35.13
N ALA A 584 7.50 -10.78 -34.02
CA ALA A 584 6.07 -11.02 -33.97
C ALA A 584 5.54 -10.58 -32.60
N VAL A 585 4.36 -9.95 -32.60
CA VAL A 585 3.63 -9.64 -31.38
C VAL A 585 2.91 -10.90 -30.92
N HIS A 586 3.26 -11.40 -29.74
CA HIS A 586 2.61 -12.57 -29.16
C HIS A 586 2.44 -12.39 -27.65
N VAL A 587 1.22 -12.65 -27.15
CA VAL A 587 0.89 -12.53 -25.73
C VAL A 587 0.28 -13.84 -25.28
N PHE A 588 0.95 -14.50 -24.34
CA PHE A 588 0.44 -15.71 -23.71
C PHE A 588 -0.62 -15.37 -22.64
N PRO A 589 -1.49 -16.31 -22.25
CA PRO A 589 -2.45 -16.07 -21.16
C PRO A 589 -1.77 -15.60 -19.87
N GLU A 590 -2.42 -14.71 -19.12
CA GLU A 590 -1.94 -14.17 -17.84
C GLU A 590 -1.74 -15.23 -16.75
N GLN A 591 -2.50 -16.32 -16.85
CA GLN A 591 -2.43 -17.52 -16.01
C GLN A 591 -2.35 -18.75 -16.93
N PRO A 592 -1.14 -19.09 -17.44
CA PRO A 592 -0.90 -20.19 -18.37
C PRO A 592 -1.43 -21.57 -17.92
N THR A 593 -2.05 -22.29 -18.85
CA THR A 593 -2.33 -23.74 -18.75
C THR A 593 -1.07 -24.55 -19.05
N ASP A 594 -1.12 -25.88 -18.92
CA ASP A 594 0.03 -26.75 -19.23
C ASP A 594 0.48 -26.61 -20.69
N THR A 595 -0.49 -26.57 -21.61
CA THR A 595 -0.23 -26.34 -23.04
C THR A 595 0.43 -24.98 -23.29
N ASP A 596 -0.01 -23.94 -22.57
CA ASP A 596 0.58 -22.61 -22.67
C ASP A 596 2.00 -22.58 -22.10
N VAL A 597 2.24 -23.26 -20.97
CA VAL A 597 3.58 -23.37 -20.35
C VAL A 597 4.56 -24.05 -21.30
N ASP A 598 4.13 -25.12 -21.96
CA ASP A 598 4.95 -25.79 -22.97
C ASP A 598 5.26 -24.88 -24.17
N ALA A 599 4.28 -24.08 -24.61
CA ALA A 599 4.45 -23.09 -25.66
C ALA A 599 5.40 -21.96 -25.25
N ILE A 600 5.28 -21.45 -24.02
CA ILE A 600 6.16 -20.47 -23.41
C ILE A 600 7.60 -21.01 -23.37
N LEU A 601 7.79 -22.25 -22.93
CA LEU A 601 9.11 -22.87 -22.85
C LEU A 601 9.76 -23.01 -24.25
N ARG A 602 8.99 -23.44 -25.25
CA ARG A 602 9.48 -23.50 -26.64
C ARG A 602 9.85 -22.13 -27.20
N TRP A 603 9.00 -21.13 -26.95
CA TRP A 603 9.25 -19.75 -27.38
C TRP A 603 10.51 -19.20 -26.71
N ALA A 604 10.63 -19.34 -25.39
CA ALA A 604 11.79 -18.92 -24.61
C ALA A 604 13.09 -19.55 -25.15
N ARG A 605 13.10 -20.85 -25.46
CA ARG A 605 14.25 -21.52 -26.08
C ARG A 605 14.60 -20.93 -27.45
N SER A 606 13.60 -20.64 -28.27
CA SER A 606 13.82 -20.02 -29.58
C SER A 606 14.40 -18.61 -29.46
N VAL A 607 13.93 -17.81 -28.52
CA VAL A 607 14.46 -16.46 -28.26
C VAL A 607 15.90 -16.54 -27.77
N LEU A 608 16.19 -17.42 -26.81
CA LEU A 608 17.53 -17.62 -26.25
C LEU A 608 18.54 -18.15 -27.27
N ALA A 609 18.08 -18.93 -28.25
CA ALA A 609 18.90 -19.44 -29.35
C ALA A 609 19.34 -18.34 -30.34
N ASP A 610 18.51 -17.31 -30.57
CA ASP A 610 18.79 -16.17 -31.45
C ASP A 610 18.99 -14.85 -30.66
N ARG A 611 19.45 -14.96 -29.40
CA ARG A 611 19.42 -13.85 -28.43
C ARG A 611 20.18 -12.61 -28.88
N GLU A 612 21.31 -12.77 -29.58
CA GLU A 612 22.13 -11.64 -30.01
C GLU A 612 21.39 -10.77 -31.02
N ARG A 613 20.67 -11.40 -31.95
CA ARG A 613 19.84 -10.69 -32.93
C ARG A 613 18.67 -10.00 -32.26
N TRP A 614 18.00 -10.69 -31.33
CA TRP A 614 16.95 -10.08 -30.50
C TRP A 614 17.47 -8.86 -29.75
N ARG A 615 18.61 -8.99 -29.06
CA ARG A 615 19.23 -7.90 -28.30
C ARG A 615 19.59 -6.70 -29.16
N ALA A 616 20.21 -6.93 -30.32
CA ALA A 616 20.55 -5.87 -31.24
C ALA A 616 19.31 -5.11 -31.76
N ALA A 617 18.25 -5.84 -32.13
CA ALA A 617 17.01 -5.23 -32.63
C ALA A 617 16.28 -4.42 -31.55
N ILE A 618 16.18 -4.97 -30.33
CA ILE A 618 15.53 -4.31 -29.20
C ILE A 618 16.34 -3.08 -28.78
N ALA A 619 17.68 -3.18 -28.70
CA ALA A 619 18.53 -2.05 -28.34
C ALA A 619 18.39 -0.89 -29.34
N ALA A 620 18.37 -1.17 -30.64
CA ALA A 620 18.14 -0.15 -31.67
C ALA A 620 16.76 0.50 -31.54
N ALA A 621 15.72 -0.30 -31.27
CA ALA A 621 14.38 0.22 -31.03
C ALA A 621 14.32 1.08 -29.76
N ALA A 622 14.91 0.63 -28.65
CA ALA A 622 14.93 1.33 -27.37
C ALA A 622 15.68 2.68 -27.46
N ALA A 623 16.78 2.75 -28.22
CA ALA A 623 17.49 3.99 -28.48
C ALA A 623 16.60 5.04 -29.18
N GLU A 624 15.87 4.62 -30.22
CA GLU A 624 14.93 5.49 -30.94
C GLU A 624 13.77 5.94 -30.04
N ARG A 625 13.17 5.02 -29.28
CA ARG A 625 12.12 5.34 -28.30
C ARG A 625 12.63 6.30 -27.21
N ALA A 626 13.91 6.23 -26.86
CA ALA A 626 14.52 7.12 -25.88
C ALA A 626 14.65 8.56 -26.39
N ASP A 627 15.04 8.74 -27.65
CA ASP A 627 15.08 10.07 -28.27
C ASP A 627 13.69 10.68 -28.39
N GLU A 628 12.69 9.88 -28.77
CA GLU A 628 11.29 10.29 -28.78
C GLU A 628 10.78 10.64 -27.37
N ALA A 629 11.07 9.82 -26.36
CA ALA A 629 10.67 10.09 -24.97
C ALA A 629 11.31 11.38 -24.43
N ARG A 630 12.59 11.63 -24.75
CA ARG A 630 13.28 12.89 -24.40
C ARG A 630 12.64 14.12 -25.05
N SER A 631 11.98 13.98 -26.20
CA SER A 631 11.22 15.08 -26.83
C SER A 631 10.07 15.59 -25.96
N LEU A 632 9.60 14.81 -24.97
CA LEU A 632 8.57 15.25 -24.03
C LEU A 632 8.97 16.52 -23.28
N ALA A 633 10.24 16.70 -22.93
CA ALA A 633 10.71 17.89 -22.22
C ALA A 633 10.42 19.19 -23.02
N ALA A 634 10.73 19.19 -24.32
CA ALA A 634 10.45 20.33 -25.19
C ALA A 634 8.95 20.62 -25.33
N ARG A 635 8.11 19.56 -25.33
CA ARG A 635 6.64 19.69 -25.40
C ARG A 635 6.06 20.21 -24.09
N LEU A 636 6.58 19.73 -22.95
CA LEU A 636 6.17 20.20 -21.62
C LEU A 636 6.46 21.69 -21.46
N ALA A 637 7.61 22.17 -21.93
CA ALA A 637 7.99 23.58 -21.87
C ALA A 637 6.94 24.52 -22.50
N ALA A 638 6.20 24.04 -23.51
CA ALA A 638 5.15 24.79 -24.20
C ALA A 638 3.79 24.85 -23.46
N ILE A 639 3.57 24.08 -22.38
CA ILE A 639 2.28 24.02 -21.67
C ILE A 639 1.86 25.38 -21.09
N ALA A 640 2.83 26.20 -20.69
CA ALA A 640 2.58 27.51 -20.09
C ALA A 640 2.48 28.64 -21.15
N GLU A 641 2.47 28.31 -22.44
CA GLU A 641 2.04 29.24 -23.48
C GLU A 641 0.51 29.18 -23.64
N PRO A 642 -0.19 30.28 -23.94
CA PRO A 642 -1.63 30.26 -24.20
C PRO A 642 -1.99 29.27 -25.31
N LEU A 643 -3.13 28.57 -25.18
CA LEU A 643 -3.70 27.73 -26.26
C LEU A 643 -3.76 28.55 -27.57
N ARG A 644 -3.08 28.06 -28.61
CA ARG A 644 -3.19 28.66 -29.95
C ARG A 644 -4.62 28.44 -30.44
N ALA A 645 -5.29 29.54 -30.79
CA ALA A 645 -6.70 29.58 -31.19
C ALA A 645 -7.00 28.79 -32.46
#